data_AF-A0A7K7SGE0-F1
#
_entry.id   AF-A0A7K7SGE0-F1
#
_cell.length_a   1.000
_cell.length_b   1.000
_cell.length_c   1.000
_cell.angle_alpha   90.00
_cell.angle_beta   90.00
_cell.angle_gamma   90.00
#
_symmetry.space_group_name_H-M   'P 1'
#
loop_
_entity.id
_entity.type
_entity.pdbx_description
1 polymer ?
#
loop_
_entity_poly.entity_id
_entity_poly.type
_entity_poly.pdbx_seq_one_letter_code
_entity_poly.pdbx_strand_id
1 'polypeptide(L)'
;KKFRWCTLSDLEQRKCAELAKGLTAVLPLSAATSFTRISCIRAHNTYDCIDKIRANKADAASLDAGDVYSAVKLYGLAVVAKEIYDQGNCVFAVAVAKRGALDIQRLRGVRSCHNGARWTSGWNVPLGFLLARNELSWDEAQPLSQAISEYFNASCIPGVGVAAPRLCALCQGQKSYVRDKNHFCETSTNEPFYDSEGAFRCLKDGVADVAFLDHLRIIHECLLVSESEQQEYELLCPDGSTAELSQYSTCNLGKGPGRAIVTRHNFHKITNKFLSMIQRLFGRRGKERARFELFASAPFGGKNLLFRDATQHLQLLEEQLEIAFVLGLDYVALLKGLGHEGSSLDNSVVRWCCISDAELLKCEEWALSIKSDPLVCVQATSMTKCIEMIKSSEADAVTLDATHVYMAGRCGLVPVAAECYGKFSGDLLKVRGKQKTLPPVYAVALAKRSAKQINIQNLKGRRSCHGHVYSPGGWLLLSRHTVGALDNDTKNCDIGSAYQNYFWKGCMPGADGNLCKVCLGDSEVEGARVSSRCAAGHNERYYGNMGALRCLVGNPSGRSFGDVAFLEHSNLLQNIEDLDTSGWAKGYSPGDFELLCPDGTRAAVTEWAGCNLGPIPPSTVMTRPVTVTKIHDFLLKSQESLGSKLDSEFQLFQSWKYGESDLLFKDSTEYLVHASHLSYQEILGDAFVQLAESVFNCTPAGKVKFSV
;
A
#
# COMPACT_ATOMS: atom_id res chain seq x y z
N LYS A 1 44.02 -0.82 -10.83
CA LYS A 1 43.22 -1.94 -10.26
C LYS A 1 42.13 -2.32 -11.25
N LYS A 2 42.04 -3.60 -11.68
CA LYS A 2 41.03 -4.09 -12.62
C LYS A 2 39.60 -3.93 -12.05
N PHE A 3 38.62 -3.66 -12.90
CA PHE A 3 37.20 -3.69 -12.53
C PHE A 3 36.69 -5.13 -12.61
N ARG A 4 36.05 -5.65 -11.56
CA ARG A 4 35.62 -7.06 -11.48
C ARG A 4 34.11 -7.18 -11.59
N TRP A 5 33.62 -7.59 -12.76
CA TRP A 5 32.20 -7.88 -12.95
C TRP A 5 31.89 -9.30 -12.49
N CYS A 6 30.83 -9.47 -11.70
CA CYS A 6 30.39 -10.77 -11.24
C CYS A 6 29.39 -11.40 -12.23
N THR A 7 29.55 -12.69 -12.53
CA THR A 7 28.76 -13.44 -13.52
C THR A 7 28.14 -14.68 -12.88
N LEU A 8 26.94 -15.04 -13.32
CA LEU A 8 26.11 -16.13 -12.77
C LEU A 8 26.05 -17.36 -13.67
N SER A 9 26.54 -17.27 -14.91
CA SER A 9 26.60 -18.41 -15.83
C SER A 9 27.84 -18.39 -16.70
N ASP A 10 28.12 -19.51 -17.36
CA ASP A 10 29.25 -19.62 -18.28
C ASP A 10 29.04 -18.77 -19.54
N LEU A 11 27.79 -18.60 -19.97
CA LEU A 11 27.43 -17.69 -21.06
C LEU A 11 27.69 -16.23 -20.67
N GLU A 12 27.34 -15.84 -19.45
CA GLU A 12 27.68 -14.51 -18.93
C GLU A 12 29.19 -14.31 -18.81
N GLN A 13 29.92 -15.33 -18.35
CA GLN A 13 31.38 -15.30 -18.27
C GLN A 13 32.00 -15.05 -19.65
N ARG A 14 31.50 -15.73 -20.70
CA ARG A 14 31.93 -15.52 -22.09
C ARG A 14 31.61 -14.10 -22.57
N LYS A 15 30.38 -13.60 -22.37
CA LYS A 15 29.99 -12.24 -22.76
C LYS A 15 30.83 -11.18 -22.04
N CYS A 16 31.10 -11.36 -20.76
CA CYS A 16 31.96 -10.47 -19.98
C CYS A 16 33.41 -10.48 -20.50
N ALA A 17 33.94 -11.65 -20.89
CA ALA A 17 35.27 -11.74 -21.47
C ALA A 17 35.37 -11.02 -22.83
N GLU A 18 34.33 -11.11 -23.68
CA GLU A 18 34.26 -10.36 -24.93
C GLU A 18 34.12 -8.85 -24.70
N LEU A 19 33.37 -8.41 -23.67
CA LEU A 19 33.35 -7.00 -23.26
C LEU A 19 34.75 -6.50 -22.88
N ALA A 20 35.52 -7.32 -22.15
CA ALA A 20 36.90 -7.00 -21.76
C ALA A 20 37.82 -6.84 -23.00
N LYS A 21 37.66 -7.71 -24.00
CA LYS A 21 38.38 -7.62 -25.28
C LYS A 21 37.97 -6.37 -26.06
N GLY A 22 36.66 -6.10 -26.16
CA GLY A 22 36.11 -4.92 -26.83
C GLY A 22 36.66 -3.61 -26.26
N LEU A 23 36.73 -3.49 -24.92
CA LEU A 23 37.35 -2.32 -24.27
C LEU A 23 38.84 -2.17 -24.59
N THR A 24 39.58 -3.28 -24.60
CA THR A 24 41.02 -3.26 -24.91
C THR A 24 41.29 -2.82 -26.34
N ALA A 25 40.39 -3.15 -27.28
CA ALA A 25 40.50 -2.76 -28.68
C ALA A 25 40.20 -1.27 -28.95
N VAL A 26 39.35 -0.65 -28.13
CA VAL A 26 38.85 0.72 -28.35
C VAL A 26 39.63 1.76 -27.55
N LEU A 27 40.14 1.41 -26.37
CA LEU A 27 40.75 2.38 -25.46
C LEU A 27 42.27 2.46 -25.69
N PRO A 28 42.84 3.67 -25.90
CA PRO A 28 44.27 3.83 -26.11
C PRO A 28 45.07 3.49 -24.85
N LEU A 29 46.30 2.98 -25.03
CA LEU A 29 47.22 2.60 -23.95
C LEU A 29 47.50 3.74 -22.95
N SER A 30 47.38 5.01 -23.38
CA SER A 30 47.55 6.21 -22.55
C SER A 30 46.29 6.59 -21.75
N ALA A 31 45.10 6.13 -22.16
CA ALA A 31 43.85 6.26 -21.40
C ALA A 31 43.61 5.08 -20.44
N ALA A 32 44.63 4.21 -20.27
CA ALA A 32 44.66 3.08 -19.34
C ALA A 32 44.69 3.53 -17.87
N THR A 33 43.67 4.29 -17.46
CA THR A 33 43.27 4.37 -16.07
C THR A 33 42.92 2.97 -15.56
N SER A 34 42.84 2.82 -14.23
CA SER A 34 42.53 1.55 -13.56
C SER A 34 41.31 0.79 -14.15
N PHE A 35 40.38 1.45 -14.83
CA PHE A 35 39.10 0.91 -15.31
C PHE A 35 39.13 0.22 -16.69
N THR A 36 40.26 0.24 -17.39
CA THR A 36 40.38 -0.32 -18.76
C THR A 36 40.51 -1.85 -18.80
N ARG A 37 40.75 -2.49 -17.65
CA ARG A 37 40.89 -3.93 -17.53
C ARG A 37 39.72 -4.49 -16.73
N ILE A 38 38.83 -5.20 -17.41
CA ILE A 38 37.77 -5.99 -16.77
C ILE A 38 38.31 -7.37 -16.38
N SER A 39 37.85 -7.89 -15.25
CA SER A 39 37.98 -9.28 -14.85
C SER A 39 36.59 -9.84 -14.57
N CYS A 40 36.27 -11.02 -15.07
CA CYS A 40 34.96 -11.64 -14.90
C CYS A 40 35.04 -12.68 -13.78
N ILE A 41 34.28 -12.49 -12.72
CA ILE A 41 34.29 -13.32 -11.51
C ILE A 41 33.04 -14.17 -11.50
N ARG A 42 33.21 -15.48 -11.75
CA ARG A 42 32.12 -16.45 -11.70
C ARG A 42 31.65 -16.64 -10.25
N ALA A 43 30.35 -16.48 -10.02
CA ALA A 43 29.68 -16.80 -8.77
C ALA A 43 28.70 -17.95 -8.98
N HIS A 44 28.45 -18.77 -7.96
CA HIS A 44 27.57 -19.94 -8.09
C HIS A 44 26.09 -19.56 -8.17
N ASN A 45 25.70 -18.50 -7.47
CA ASN A 45 24.34 -17.97 -7.46
C ASN A 45 24.37 -16.48 -7.09
N THR A 46 23.20 -15.84 -7.06
CA THR A 46 23.07 -14.41 -6.74
C THR A 46 23.68 -14.05 -5.39
N TYR A 47 23.47 -14.86 -4.34
CA TYR A 47 23.99 -14.56 -3.00
C TYR A 47 25.51 -14.71 -2.92
N ASP A 48 26.10 -15.72 -3.56
CA ASP A 48 27.57 -15.84 -3.69
C ASP A 48 28.16 -14.63 -4.44
N CYS A 49 27.42 -14.09 -5.41
CA CYS A 49 27.83 -12.89 -6.13
C CYS A 49 27.82 -11.64 -5.22
N ILE A 50 26.73 -11.45 -4.47
CA ILE A 50 26.61 -10.37 -3.47
C ILE A 50 27.71 -10.48 -2.41
N ASP A 51 27.96 -11.69 -1.89
CA ASP A 51 29.03 -11.96 -0.92
C ASP A 51 30.40 -11.65 -1.50
N LYS A 52 30.68 -12.03 -2.75
CA LYS A 52 31.94 -11.68 -3.41
C LYS A 52 32.08 -10.18 -3.58
N ILE A 53 31.01 -9.43 -3.86
CA ILE A 53 31.07 -7.97 -3.94
C ILE A 53 31.40 -7.39 -2.56
N ARG A 54 30.66 -7.80 -1.52
CA ARG A 54 30.89 -7.37 -0.12
C ARG A 54 32.32 -7.67 0.34
N ALA A 55 32.80 -8.89 0.11
CA ALA A 55 34.13 -9.35 0.47
C ALA A 55 35.25 -8.82 -0.43
N ASN A 56 34.98 -7.83 -1.29
CA ASN A 56 35.97 -7.23 -2.19
C ASN A 56 36.63 -8.28 -3.11
N LYS A 57 35.91 -9.33 -3.52
CA LYS A 57 36.32 -10.32 -4.53
C LYS A 57 35.75 -10.01 -5.92
N ALA A 58 34.59 -9.35 -5.97
CA ALA A 58 33.99 -8.72 -7.14
C ALA A 58 33.67 -7.24 -6.84
N ASP A 59 33.28 -6.47 -7.86
CA ASP A 59 33.03 -5.04 -7.73
C ASP A 59 31.58 -4.65 -8.04
N ALA A 60 30.93 -5.28 -9.02
CA ALA A 60 29.53 -5.01 -9.34
C ALA A 60 28.82 -6.20 -9.99
N ALA A 61 27.48 -6.17 -9.92
CA ALA A 61 26.57 -7.05 -10.65
C ALA A 61 25.25 -6.32 -10.93
N SER A 62 24.57 -6.66 -12.02
CA SER A 62 23.15 -6.34 -12.22
C SER A 62 22.30 -7.41 -11.56
N LEU A 63 21.33 -7.02 -10.75
CA LEU A 63 20.46 -7.90 -9.96
C LEU A 63 18.98 -7.50 -10.14
N ASP A 64 18.07 -8.44 -9.86
CA ASP A 64 16.64 -8.12 -9.72
C ASP A 64 16.39 -7.24 -8.49
N ALA A 65 15.34 -6.43 -8.51
CA ALA A 65 15.06 -5.49 -7.43
C ALA A 65 14.90 -6.13 -6.04
N GLY A 66 14.36 -7.35 -5.96
CA GLY A 66 14.31 -8.06 -4.67
C GLY A 66 15.70 -8.38 -4.13
N ASP A 67 16.58 -8.91 -4.98
CA ASP A 67 17.98 -9.19 -4.63
C ASP A 67 18.78 -7.90 -4.35
N VAL A 68 18.47 -6.80 -5.05
CA VAL A 68 19.04 -5.46 -4.78
C VAL A 68 18.68 -5.01 -3.36
N TYR A 69 17.42 -5.21 -2.94
CA TYR A 69 16.99 -4.86 -1.59
C TYR A 69 17.78 -5.65 -0.54
N SER A 70 17.87 -6.98 -0.68
CA SER A 70 18.68 -7.81 0.22
C SER A 70 20.15 -7.40 0.21
N ALA A 71 20.73 -7.11 -0.97
CA ALA A 71 22.12 -6.66 -1.09
C ALA A 71 22.39 -5.35 -0.33
N VAL A 72 21.46 -4.40 -0.35
CA VAL A 72 21.61 -3.14 0.39
C VAL A 72 21.38 -3.36 1.89
N LYS A 73 20.28 -4.00 2.27
CA LYS A 73 19.85 -4.12 3.67
C LYS A 73 20.69 -5.11 4.49
N LEU A 74 21.03 -6.26 3.92
CA LEU A 74 21.72 -7.32 4.64
C LEU A 74 23.25 -7.30 4.44
N TYR A 75 23.71 -6.76 3.31
CA TYR A 75 25.15 -6.81 2.94
C TYR A 75 25.83 -5.43 2.92
N GLY A 76 25.07 -4.34 3.14
CA GLY A 76 25.62 -2.97 3.16
C GLY A 76 26.19 -2.54 1.82
N LEU A 77 25.57 -2.98 0.71
CA LEU A 77 25.92 -2.53 -0.64
C LEU A 77 25.13 -1.27 -1.02
N ALA A 78 25.53 -0.64 -2.12
CA ALA A 78 24.92 0.55 -2.69
C ALA A 78 24.41 0.29 -4.10
N VAL A 79 23.30 0.92 -4.47
CA VAL A 79 22.81 0.93 -5.85
C VAL A 79 23.46 2.07 -6.62
N VAL A 80 23.96 1.79 -7.82
CA VAL A 80 24.69 2.79 -8.64
C VAL A 80 24.00 3.12 -9.96
N ALA A 81 23.15 2.22 -10.45
CA ALA A 81 22.42 2.44 -11.69
C ALA A 81 21.18 1.56 -11.77
N LYS A 82 20.22 1.96 -12.61
CA LYS A 82 19.02 1.19 -12.97
C LYS A 82 19.05 0.84 -14.45
N GLU A 83 18.52 -0.32 -14.82
CA GLU A 83 18.23 -0.65 -16.22
C GLU A 83 16.92 0.03 -16.65
N ILE A 84 16.94 0.80 -17.74
CA ILE A 84 15.76 1.47 -18.29
C ILE A 84 15.33 0.77 -19.58
N TYR A 85 14.07 0.35 -19.61
CA TYR A 85 13.36 -0.25 -20.75
C TYR A 85 12.52 0.82 -21.47
N ASP A 86 11.76 0.40 -22.49
CA ASP A 86 10.94 1.33 -23.31
C ASP A 86 9.90 2.10 -22.49
N GLN A 87 9.31 1.46 -21.48
CA GLN A 87 8.31 2.06 -20.59
C GLN A 87 8.89 2.53 -19.24
N GLY A 88 10.22 2.70 -19.15
CA GLY A 88 10.93 3.08 -17.92
C GLY A 88 11.61 1.91 -17.22
N ASN A 89 11.91 2.04 -15.93
CA ASN A 89 12.58 0.98 -15.15
C ASN A 89 11.63 -0.12 -14.67
N CYS A 90 10.32 0.16 -14.60
CA CYS A 90 9.37 -0.78 -14.01
C CYS A 90 8.99 -1.91 -14.95
N VAL A 91 8.60 -3.04 -14.36
CA VAL A 91 8.04 -4.20 -15.04
C VAL A 91 6.67 -4.56 -14.48
N PHE A 92 5.76 -4.97 -15.36
CA PHE A 92 4.51 -5.61 -14.96
C PHE A 92 4.74 -7.09 -14.69
N ALA A 93 4.22 -7.57 -13.57
CA ALA A 93 4.13 -8.97 -13.21
C ALA A 93 2.83 -9.55 -13.77
N VAL A 94 2.91 -10.63 -14.53
CA VAL A 94 1.74 -11.25 -15.18
C VAL A 94 1.69 -12.73 -14.86
N ALA A 95 0.48 -13.27 -14.77
CA ALA A 95 0.22 -14.70 -14.76
C ALA A 95 -0.29 -15.12 -16.14
N VAL A 96 0.33 -16.14 -16.72
CA VAL A 96 0.00 -16.66 -18.05
C VAL A 96 -0.43 -18.11 -17.92
N ALA A 97 -1.49 -18.49 -18.62
CA ALA A 97 -1.97 -19.86 -18.71
C ALA A 97 -2.36 -20.21 -20.15
N LYS A 98 -2.62 -21.49 -20.41
CA LYS A 98 -3.25 -21.91 -21.67
C LYS A 98 -4.68 -21.38 -21.73
N ARG A 99 -5.08 -20.92 -22.91
CA ARG A 99 -6.39 -20.31 -23.14
C ARG A 99 -7.52 -21.24 -22.73
N GLY A 100 -8.44 -20.74 -21.91
CA GLY A 100 -9.61 -21.45 -21.40
C GLY A 100 -9.31 -22.50 -20.31
N ALA A 101 -8.07 -22.60 -19.82
CA ALA A 101 -7.69 -23.61 -18.85
C ALA A 101 -7.87 -23.18 -17.38
N LEU A 102 -7.68 -21.89 -17.09
CA LEU A 102 -7.53 -21.40 -15.72
C LEU A 102 -8.00 -19.94 -15.59
N ASP A 103 -8.37 -19.55 -14.37
CA ASP A 103 -8.59 -18.15 -13.97
C ASP A 103 -7.79 -17.87 -12.68
N ILE A 104 -7.62 -16.58 -12.34
CA ILE A 104 -6.77 -16.19 -11.21
C ILE A 104 -7.29 -16.70 -9.85
N GLN A 105 -8.59 -16.98 -9.72
CA GLN A 105 -9.20 -17.37 -8.45
C GLN A 105 -9.03 -18.87 -8.17
N ARG A 106 -8.60 -19.64 -9.17
CA ARG A 106 -8.49 -21.12 -9.12
C ARG A 106 -7.04 -21.62 -9.09
N LEU A 107 -6.12 -20.82 -8.56
CA LEU A 107 -4.70 -21.17 -8.50
C LEU A 107 -4.34 -22.18 -7.38
N ARG A 108 -5.19 -22.37 -6.37
CA ARG A 108 -4.89 -23.34 -5.30
C ARG A 108 -4.82 -24.76 -5.86
N GLY A 109 -3.72 -25.45 -5.58
CA GLY A 109 -3.47 -26.83 -5.99
C GLY A 109 -3.02 -26.99 -7.45
N VAL A 110 -2.78 -25.91 -8.19
CA VAL A 110 -2.25 -25.99 -9.57
C VAL A 110 -0.73 -26.16 -9.57
N ARG A 111 -0.17 -26.55 -10.72
CA ARG A 111 1.27 -26.57 -10.94
C ARG A 111 1.75 -25.21 -11.44
N SER A 112 2.85 -24.69 -10.92
CA SER A 112 3.33 -23.33 -11.25
C SER A 112 4.80 -23.25 -11.70
N CYS A 113 5.10 -22.32 -12.60
CA CYS A 113 6.48 -21.95 -12.94
C CYS A 113 6.72 -20.47 -12.61
N HIS A 114 7.88 -20.17 -12.01
CA HIS A 114 8.25 -18.83 -11.58
C HIS A 114 9.61 -18.46 -12.17
N ASN A 115 9.79 -17.21 -12.61
CA ASN A 115 11.05 -16.80 -13.22
C ASN A 115 12.26 -16.76 -12.27
N GLY A 116 12.02 -16.61 -10.97
CA GLY A 116 13.05 -16.65 -9.95
C GLY A 116 12.49 -16.41 -8.55
N ALA A 117 13.05 -17.09 -7.56
CA ALA A 117 12.75 -16.84 -6.16
C ALA A 117 13.17 -15.40 -5.80
N ARG A 118 12.33 -14.71 -5.00
CA ARG A 118 12.55 -13.33 -4.56
C ARG A 118 12.61 -12.28 -5.68
N TRP A 119 12.28 -12.64 -6.92
CA TRP A 119 12.25 -11.68 -8.03
C TRP A 119 10.93 -10.90 -8.09
N THR A 120 10.98 -9.69 -8.67
CA THR A 120 9.81 -8.80 -8.78
C THR A 120 8.59 -9.50 -9.38
N SER A 121 8.71 -10.07 -10.58
CA SER A 121 7.55 -10.50 -11.37
C SER A 121 7.17 -11.97 -11.22
N GLY A 122 8.09 -12.84 -10.80
CA GLY A 122 7.79 -14.25 -10.55
C GLY A 122 7.60 -14.61 -9.09
N TRP A 123 7.87 -13.71 -8.13
CA TRP A 123 7.73 -14.02 -6.71
C TRP A 123 7.10 -12.88 -5.92
N ASN A 124 7.73 -11.71 -5.84
CA ASN A 124 7.31 -10.67 -4.89
C ASN A 124 5.92 -10.13 -5.20
N VAL A 125 5.68 -9.68 -6.43
CA VAL A 125 4.38 -9.13 -6.82
C VAL A 125 3.29 -10.19 -6.84
N PRO A 126 3.46 -11.38 -7.46
CA PRO A 126 2.43 -12.42 -7.44
C PRO A 126 2.05 -12.88 -6.03
N LEU A 127 3.03 -13.09 -5.13
CA LEU A 127 2.74 -13.52 -3.76
C LEU A 127 2.12 -12.39 -2.94
N GLY A 128 2.60 -11.15 -3.11
CA GLY A 128 1.95 -9.98 -2.54
C GLY A 128 0.49 -9.86 -2.96
N PHE A 129 0.19 -10.12 -4.24
CA PHE A 129 -1.16 -10.15 -4.78
C PHE A 129 -2.03 -11.23 -4.13
N LEU A 130 -1.53 -12.47 -4.00
CA LEU A 130 -2.27 -13.57 -3.39
C LEU A 130 -2.51 -13.35 -1.88
N LEU A 131 -1.55 -12.78 -1.17
CA LEU A 131 -1.69 -12.39 0.25
C LEU A 131 -2.72 -11.26 0.40
N ALA A 132 -2.69 -10.26 -0.49
CA ALA A 132 -3.61 -9.12 -0.48
C ALA A 132 -5.09 -9.53 -0.54
N ARG A 133 -5.38 -10.60 -1.29
CA ARG A 133 -6.73 -11.13 -1.50
C ARG A 133 -7.10 -12.23 -0.52
N ASN A 134 -6.22 -12.53 0.44
CA ASN A 134 -6.37 -13.63 1.39
C ASN A 134 -6.55 -15.00 0.70
N GLU A 135 -6.03 -15.17 -0.53
CA GLU A 135 -6.02 -16.45 -1.23
C GLU A 135 -4.89 -17.34 -0.71
N LEU A 136 -3.75 -16.72 -0.40
CA LEU A 136 -2.63 -17.32 0.31
C LEU A 136 -2.68 -16.85 1.78
N SER A 137 -2.78 -17.79 2.72
CA SER A 137 -2.64 -17.51 4.15
C SER A 137 -1.21 -17.83 4.56
N TRP A 138 -0.56 -16.92 5.28
CA TRP A 138 0.81 -17.11 5.74
C TRP A 138 0.96 -16.65 7.19
N ASP A 139 1.46 -17.56 8.02
CA ASP A 139 1.95 -17.27 9.37
C ASP A 139 3.43 -16.84 9.27
N GLU A 140 3.73 -15.59 9.63
CA GLU A 140 5.09 -15.04 9.62
C GLU A 140 6.06 -15.79 10.55
N ALA A 141 5.57 -16.62 11.49
CA ALA A 141 6.40 -17.52 12.27
C ALA A 141 7.02 -18.65 11.43
N GLN A 142 6.49 -18.93 10.23
CA GLN A 142 7.01 -19.91 9.29
C GLN A 142 7.62 -19.24 8.06
N PRO A 143 8.60 -19.88 7.38
CA PRO A 143 9.10 -19.36 6.11
C PRO A 143 7.98 -19.30 5.06
N LEU A 144 7.87 -18.19 4.33
CA LEU A 144 6.90 -18.01 3.25
C LEU A 144 6.92 -19.17 2.23
N SER A 145 8.11 -19.76 1.99
CA SER A 145 8.25 -20.93 1.12
C SER A 145 7.40 -22.13 1.53
N GLN A 146 7.11 -22.29 2.82
CA GLN A 146 6.23 -23.35 3.30
C GLN A 146 4.79 -23.11 2.87
N ALA A 147 4.25 -21.90 3.11
CA ALA A 147 2.89 -21.53 2.71
C ALA A 147 2.69 -21.70 1.19
N ILE A 148 3.68 -21.30 0.39
CA ILE A 148 3.65 -21.50 -1.07
C ILE A 148 3.61 -22.99 -1.43
N SER A 149 4.40 -23.81 -0.73
CA SER A 149 4.48 -25.25 -1.01
C SER A 149 3.21 -26.02 -0.65
N GLU A 150 2.38 -25.46 0.22
CA GLU A 150 1.06 -25.99 0.58
C GLU A 150 -0.03 -25.44 -0.35
N TYR A 151 0.18 -24.26 -0.92
CA TYR A 151 -0.77 -23.62 -1.84
C TYR A 151 -0.71 -24.21 -3.26
N PHE A 152 0.50 -24.38 -3.83
CA PHE A 152 0.69 -25.01 -5.13
C PHE A 152 1.00 -26.50 -4.98
N ASN A 153 0.50 -27.34 -5.90
CA ASN A 153 0.75 -28.78 -5.85
C ASN A 153 2.22 -29.12 -6.14
N ALA A 154 2.80 -28.46 -7.15
CA ALA A 154 4.21 -28.57 -7.48
C ALA A 154 4.65 -27.30 -8.20
N SER A 155 5.92 -26.90 -8.02
CA SER A 155 6.45 -25.70 -8.65
C SER A 155 7.85 -25.91 -9.21
N CYS A 156 8.24 -25.04 -10.15
CA CYS A 156 9.65 -24.73 -10.39
C CYS A 156 9.91 -23.27 -10.04
N ILE A 157 10.71 -23.07 -8.98
CA ILE A 157 11.10 -21.75 -8.49
C ILE A 157 12.62 -21.68 -8.34
N PRO A 158 13.35 -21.33 -9.42
CA PRO A 158 14.80 -21.21 -9.42
C PRO A 158 15.32 -20.33 -8.27
N GLY A 159 16.32 -20.82 -7.53
CA GLY A 159 16.95 -20.12 -6.42
C GLY A 159 16.46 -20.48 -5.02
N VAL A 160 15.39 -21.28 -4.89
CA VAL A 160 14.86 -21.69 -3.57
C VAL A 160 15.30 -23.10 -3.14
N GLY A 161 16.00 -23.84 -4.01
CA GLY A 161 16.22 -25.28 -3.85
C GLY A 161 16.94 -25.74 -2.58
N VAL A 162 17.79 -24.90 -1.98
CA VAL A 162 18.44 -25.22 -0.70
C VAL A 162 17.48 -25.07 0.47
N ALA A 163 16.64 -24.04 0.45
CA ALA A 163 15.72 -23.71 1.55
C ALA A 163 14.41 -24.49 1.48
N ALA A 164 13.88 -24.71 0.28
CA ALA A 164 12.60 -25.39 0.06
C ALA A 164 12.63 -26.27 -1.21
N PRO A 165 13.23 -27.49 -1.14
CA PRO A 165 13.35 -28.38 -2.30
C PRO A 165 12.02 -28.74 -2.97
N ARG A 166 10.90 -28.76 -2.22
CA ARG A 166 9.55 -29.05 -2.75
C ARG A 166 9.11 -28.03 -3.82
N LEU A 167 9.51 -26.78 -3.68
CA LEU A 167 9.21 -25.71 -4.64
C LEU A 167 10.04 -25.81 -5.94
N CYS A 168 10.96 -26.77 -6.02
CA CYS A 168 11.74 -27.06 -7.21
C CYS A 168 11.32 -28.37 -7.88
N ALA A 169 10.22 -29.00 -7.45
CA ALA A 169 9.81 -30.32 -7.94
C ALA A 169 9.67 -30.41 -9.46
N LEU A 170 9.31 -29.31 -10.12
CA LEU A 170 9.12 -29.23 -11.58
C LEU A 170 10.37 -28.78 -12.35
N CYS A 171 11.43 -28.35 -11.66
CA CYS A 171 12.65 -27.87 -12.31
C CYS A 171 13.42 -28.99 -13.01
N GLN A 172 14.15 -28.64 -14.07
CA GLN A 172 14.78 -29.62 -14.99
C GLN A 172 16.30 -29.49 -15.07
N GLY A 173 16.90 -28.61 -14.27
CA GLY A 173 18.36 -28.50 -14.16
C GLY A 173 19.00 -29.81 -13.70
N GLN A 174 20.23 -30.05 -14.17
CA GLN A 174 20.97 -31.27 -13.88
C GLN A 174 21.20 -31.45 -12.37
N LYS A 175 20.78 -32.58 -11.81
CA LYS A 175 21.05 -32.95 -10.41
C LYS A 175 22.44 -33.59 -10.29
N SER A 176 23.24 -33.09 -9.35
CA SER A 176 24.57 -33.64 -9.06
C SER A 176 24.94 -33.43 -7.59
N TYR A 177 25.68 -34.37 -7.00
CA TYR A 177 26.29 -34.19 -5.69
C TYR A 177 27.54 -33.29 -5.74
N VAL A 178 28.15 -33.16 -6.92
CA VAL A 178 29.23 -32.21 -7.16
C VAL A 178 28.60 -30.83 -7.38
N ARG A 179 28.85 -29.91 -6.46
CA ARG A 179 28.27 -28.55 -6.44
C ARG A 179 28.38 -27.84 -7.79
N ASP A 180 29.55 -27.88 -8.42
CA ASP A 180 29.81 -27.17 -9.69
C ASP A 180 29.09 -27.78 -10.91
N LYS A 181 28.49 -28.96 -10.74
CA LYS A 181 27.72 -29.65 -11.79
C LYS A 181 26.24 -29.79 -11.42
N ASN A 182 25.82 -29.21 -10.30
CA ASN A 182 24.45 -29.27 -9.83
C ASN A 182 23.72 -28.01 -10.26
N HIS A 183 22.97 -28.10 -11.35
CA HIS A 183 22.23 -26.98 -11.92
C HIS A 183 20.74 -27.01 -11.59
N PHE A 184 20.32 -27.99 -10.80
CA PHE A 184 18.92 -28.14 -10.38
C PHE A 184 18.46 -26.94 -9.56
N CYS A 185 17.45 -26.23 -10.08
CA CYS A 185 16.83 -25.09 -9.42
C CYS A 185 17.81 -23.94 -9.10
N GLU A 186 18.85 -23.75 -9.93
CA GLU A 186 19.79 -22.64 -9.80
C GLU A 186 19.28 -21.35 -10.44
N THR A 187 19.71 -20.19 -9.93
CA THR A 187 19.48 -18.88 -10.56
C THR A 187 20.47 -18.63 -11.70
N SER A 188 20.54 -19.56 -12.65
CA SER A 188 21.43 -19.47 -13.80
C SER A 188 20.79 -20.09 -15.03
N THR A 189 21.32 -19.76 -16.21
CA THR A 189 20.86 -20.31 -17.50
C THR A 189 21.04 -21.83 -17.64
N ASN A 190 21.69 -22.48 -16.68
CA ASN A 190 21.83 -23.94 -16.67
C ASN A 190 20.58 -24.65 -16.11
N GLU A 191 19.68 -23.93 -15.42
CA GLU A 191 18.31 -24.37 -15.15
C GLU A 191 17.44 -23.95 -16.34
N PRO A 192 16.88 -24.89 -17.14
CA PRO A 192 16.10 -24.57 -18.34
C PRO A 192 14.88 -23.68 -18.10
N PHE A 193 14.33 -23.70 -16.88
CA PHE A 193 13.15 -22.93 -16.50
C PHE A 193 13.46 -21.64 -15.73
N TYR A 194 14.72 -21.21 -15.71
CA TYR A 194 15.15 -19.93 -15.14
C TYR A 194 14.83 -18.72 -16.02
N ASP A 195 14.57 -17.58 -15.37
CA ASP A 195 14.17 -16.30 -15.98
C ASP A 195 12.78 -16.37 -16.66
N SER A 196 12.28 -15.24 -17.13
CA SER A 196 10.92 -15.13 -17.71
C SER A 196 10.77 -15.98 -18.98
N GLU A 197 11.85 -16.18 -19.72
CA GLU A 197 11.92 -17.10 -20.86
C GLU A 197 11.74 -18.56 -20.42
N GLY A 198 12.46 -18.98 -19.37
CA GLY A 198 12.38 -20.33 -18.86
C GLY A 198 11.04 -20.64 -18.20
N ALA A 199 10.46 -19.69 -17.46
CA ALA A 199 9.14 -19.84 -16.86
C ALA A 199 8.04 -20.01 -17.92
N PHE A 200 8.12 -19.27 -19.03
CA PHE A 200 7.19 -19.45 -20.15
C PHE A 200 7.40 -20.80 -20.85
N ARG A 201 8.65 -21.21 -21.06
CA ARG A 201 8.97 -22.54 -21.61
C ARG A 201 8.41 -23.67 -20.76
N CYS A 202 8.52 -23.56 -19.44
CA CYS A 202 7.96 -24.50 -18.47
C CYS A 202 6.45 -24.69 -18.63
N LEU A 203 5.71 -23.60 -18.94
CA LEU A 203 4.29 -23.66 -19.29
C LEU A 203 4.06 -24.31 -20.66
N LYS A 204 4.85 -23.93 -21.68
CA LYS A 204 4.74 -24.47 -23.04
C LYS A 204 4.98 -25.98 -23.10
N ASP A 205 5.95 -26.46 -22.34
CA ASP A 205 6.30 -27.88 -22.24
C ASP A 205 5.25 -28.70 -21.47
N GLY A 206 4.19 -28.06 -20.97
CA GLY A 206 3.10 -28.72 -20.23
C GLY A 206 3.49 -29.19 -18.82
N VAL A 207 4.63 -28.73 -18.32
CA VAL A 207 5.16 -29.09 -17.00
C VAL A 207 4.32 -28.45 -15.89
N ALA A 208 3.76 -27.27 -16.14
CA ALA A 208 2.87 -26.57 -15.25
C ALA A 208 1.63 -26.01 -15.94
N ASP A 209 0.69 -25.50 -15.14
CA ASP A 209 -0.60 -24.96 -15.59
C ASP A 209 -0.59 -23.43 -15.66
N VAL A 210 0.30 -22.78 -14.91
CA VAL A 210 0.47 -21.32 -14.87
C VAL A 210 1.96 -20.94 -14.81
N ALA A 211 2.32 -19.83 -15.46
CA ALA A 211 3.64 -19.20 -15.34
C ALA A 211 3.56 -17.75 -14.86
N PHE A 212 4.40 -17.41 -13.88
CA PHE A 212 4.58 -16.04 -13.38
C PHE A 212 5.87 -15.44 -13.92
N LEU A 213 5.74 -14.36 -14.70
CA LEU A 213 6.84 -13.75 -15.44
C LEU A 213 6.61 -12.24 -15.64
N ASP A 214 7.60 -11.54 -16.19
CA ASP A 214 7.42 -10.13 -16.57
C ASP A 214 6.97 -9.94 -18.02
N HIS A 215 6.23 -8.86 -18.23
CA HIS A 215 5.71 -8.46 -19.55
C HIS A 215 6.76 -8.25 -20.65
N LEU A 216 8.05 -8.05 -20.32
CA LEU A 216 9.07 -7.82 -21.36
C LEU A 216 9.25 -9.07 -22.23
N ARG A 217 9.05 -10.27 -21.67
CA ARG A 217 9.03 -11.52 -22.47
C ARG A 217 7.86 -11.57 -23.45
N ILE A 218 6.70 -11.02 -23.07
CA ILE A 218 5.53 -10.96 -23.95
C ILE A 218 5.81 -10.02 -25.12
N ILE A 219 6.27 -8.79 -24.83
CA ILE A 219 6.55 -7.77 -25.85
C ILE A 219 7.62 -8.26 -26.83
N HIS A 220 8.77 -8.71 -26.33
CA HIS A 220 9.93 -8.94 -27.20
C HIS A 220 9.87 -10.25 -27.99
N GLU A 221 9.01 -11.19 -27.63
CA GLU A 221 8.93 -12.49 -28.30
C GLU A 221 7.50 -12.88 -28.70
N CYS A 222 6.53 -12.98 -27.78
CA CYS A 222 5.17 -13.42 -28.16
C CYS A 222 4.55 -12.46 -29.19
N LEU A 223 4.63 -11.15 -28.94
CA LEU A 223 4.00 -10.15 -29.79
C LEU A 223 4.76 -9.90 -31.10
N LEU A 224 6.09 -10.00 -31.08
CA LEU A 224 6.93 -9.67 -32.23
C LEU A 224 7.29 -10.88 -33.11
N VAL A 225 7.18 -12.11 -32.59
CA VAL A 225 7.75 -13.30 -33.24
C VAL A 225 6.74 -14.43 -33.42
N SER A 226 5.73 -14.59 -32.54
CA SER A 226 4.91 -15.82 -32.52
C SER A 226 3.40 -15.55 -32.40
N GLU A 227 2.71 -15.43 -33.54
CA GLU A 227 1.24 -15.31 -33.58
C GLU A 227 0.53 -16.53 -32.98
N SER A 228 1.10 -17.73 -33.12
CA SER A 228 0.53 -18.96 -32.53
C SER A 228 0.51 -18.92 -31.01
N GLU A 229 1.52 -18.33 -30.37
CA GLU A 229 1.55 -18.17 -28.91
C GLU A 229 0.47 -17.21 -28.42
N GLN A 230 0.15 -16.16 -29.18
CA GLN A 230 -0.92 -15.23 -28.82
C GLN A 230 -2.31 -15.88 -28.84
N GLN A 231 -2.48 -16.89 -29.69
CA GLN A 231 -3.73 -17.64 -29.79
C GLN A 231 -3.85 -18.73 -28.71
N GLU A 232 -2.75 -19.40 -28.36
CA GLU A 232 -2.76 -20.52 -27.41
C GLU A 232 -2.75 -20.08 -25.94
N TYR A 233 -2.21 -18.91 -25.60
CA TYR A 233 -2.03 -18.45 -24.22
C TYR A 233 -2.78 -17.15 -23.93
N GLU A 234 -3.14 -16.95 -22.67
CA GLU A 234 -3.84 -15.77 -22.18
C GLU A 234 -3.32 -15.31 -20.80
N LEU A 235 -3.60 -14.06 -20.47
CA LEU A 235 -3.33 -13.46 -19.18
C LEU A 235 -4.46 -13.77 -18.21
N LEU A 236 -4.13 -14.06 -16.96
CA LEU A 236 -5.10 -14.16 -15.87
C LEU A 236 -5.21 -12.79 -15.19
N CYS A 237 -6.41 -12.20 -15.23
CA CYS A 237 -6.63 -10.84 -14.75
C CYS A 237 -7.07 -10.81 -13.28
N PRO A 238 -6.73 -9.75 -12.52
CA PRO A 238 -7.11 -9.62 -11.11
C PRO A 238 -8.60 -9.76 -10.80
N ASP A 239 -9.45 -9.32 -11.72
CA ASP A 239 -10.91 -9.35 -11.58
C ASP A 239 -11.53 -10.75 -11.79
N GLY A 240 -10.72 -11.76 -12.12
CA GLY A 240 -11.18 -13.11 -12.44
C GLY A 240 -11.42 -13.35 -13.93
N SER A 241 -11.33 -12.31 -14.76
CA SER A 241 -11.39 -12.45 -16.21
C SER A 241 -10.04 -12.93 -16.79
N THR A 242 -10.03 -13.19 -18.09
CA THR A 242 -8.80 -13.42 -18.86
C THR A 242 -8.69 -12.40 -19.98
N ALA A 243 -7.46 -12.11 -20.41
CA ALA A 243 -7.20 -11.16 -21.50
C ALA A 243 -6.09 -11.65 -22.44
N GLU A 244 -6.04 -11.06 -23.63
CA GLU A 244 -4.96 -11.33 -24.58
C GLU A 244 -3.61 -10.87 -24.03
N LEU A 245 -2.52 -11.52 -24.46
CA LEU A 245 -1.16 -11.18 -24.03
C LEU A 245 -0.79 -9.70 -24.30
N SER A 246 -1.37 -9.10 -25.34
CA SER A 246 -1.19 -7.68 -25.70
C SER A 246 -1.71 -6.72 -24.63
N GLN A 247 -2.67 -7.14 -23.80
CA GLN A 247 -3.33 -6.32 -22.79
C GLN A 247 -2.63 -6.36 -21.42
N TYR A 248 -1.34 -6.72 -21.38
CA TYR A 248 -0.57 -6.82 -20.14
C TYR A 248 -0.59 -5.53 -19.29
N SER A 249 -0.77 -4.36 -19.91
CA SER A 249 -0.80 -3.08 -19.18
C SER A 249 -2.07 -2.89 -18.36
N THR A 250 -3.20 -3.46 -18.80
CA THR A 250 -4.49 -3.42 -18.09
C THR A 250 -4.77 -4.69 -17.30
N CYS A 251 -4.26 -5.84 -17.76
CA CYS A 251 -4.37 -7.14 -17.11
C CYS A 251 -2.99 -7.60 -16.58
N ASN A 252 -2.68 -7.22 -15.34
CA ASN A 252 -1.46 -7.62 -14.63
C ASN A 252 -1.72 -7.73 -13.12
N LEU A 253 -0.84 -8.44 -12.41
CA LEU A 253 -0.93 -8.62 -10.96
C LEU A 253 -0.32 -7.45 -10.17
N GLY A 254 0.39 -6.57 -10.87
CA GLY A 254 1.01 -5.38 -10.29
C GLY A 254 2.28 -4.98 -11.04
N LYS A 255 2.79 -3.81 -10.66
CA LYS A 255 3.97 -3.17 -11.25
C LYS A 255 5.06 -3.02 -10.20
N GLY A 256 6.29 -3.42 -10.53
CA GLY A 256 7.43 -3.29 -9.65
C GLY A 256 8.68 -2.78 -10.37
N PRO A 257 9.73 -2.39 -9.64
CA PRO A 257 11.00 -1.98 -10.22
C PRO A 257 11.69 -3.16 -10.92
N GLY A 258 12.36 -2.85 -12.04
CA GLY A 258 13.22 -3.78 -12.75
C GLY A 258 14.61 -3.86 -12.14
N ARG A 259 15.57 -4.29 -12.96
CA ARG A 259 16.94 -4.58 -12.47
C ARG A 259 17.72 -3.32 -12.12
N ALA A 260 18.61 -3.47 -11.15
CA ALA A 260 19.56 -2.42 -10.77
C ALA A 260 20.96 -2.99 -10.52
N ILE A 261 21.96 -2.13 -10.65
CA ILE A 261 23.36 -2.48 -10.48
C ILE A 261 23.78 -2.11 -9.06
N VAL A 262 24.36 -3.09 -8.37
CA VAL A 262 24.89 -2.93 -7.00
C VAL A 262 26.40 -2.94 -6.98
N THR A 263 26.97 -2.24 -6.00
CA THR A 263 28.42 -2.10 -5.78
C THR A 263 28.66 -1.81 -4.29
N ARG A 264 29.91 -1.83 -3.84
CA ARG A 264 30.27 -1.31 -2.51
C ARG A 264 30.20 0.22 -2.48
N HIS A 265 29.83 0.80 -1.34
CA HIS A 265 29.74 2.26 -1.15
C HIS A 265 31.02 3.00 -1.57
N ASN A 266 32.19 2.54 -1.11
CA ASN A 266 33.49 3.16 -1.43
C ASN A 266 33.91 2.99 -2.90
N PHE A 267 33.19 2.17 -3.68
CA PHE A 267 33.45 1.92 -5.09
C PHE A 267 32.40 2.56 -6.00
N HIS A 268 31.40 3.26 -5.44
CA HIS A 268 30.28 3.84 -6.18
C HIS A 268 30.72 4.76 -7.34
N LYS A 269 31.55 5.78 -7.08
CA LYS A 269 32.09 6.69 -8.12
C LYS A 269 32.78 5.95 -9.25
N ILE A 270 33.51 4.89 -8.90
CA ILE A 270 34.27 4.09 -9.86
C ILE A 270 33.31 3.30 -10.74
N THR A 271 32.34 2.61 -10.15
CA THR A 271 31.34 1.85 -10.89
C THR A 271 30.49 2.75 -11.77
N ASN A 272 30.09 3.92 -11.27
CA ASN A 272 29.34 4.91 -12.04
C ASN A 272 30.09 5.34 -13.31
N LYS A 273 31.38 5.70 -13.18
CA LYS A 273 32.25 6.05 -14.32
C LYS A 273 32.42 4.89 -15.30
N PHE A 274 32.59 3.67 -14.78
CA PHE A 274 32.71 2.47 -15.60
C PHE A 274 31.44 2.19 -16.42
N LEU A 275 30.27 2.21 -15.77
CA LEU A 275 28.97 2.01 -16.42
C LEU A 275 28.71 3.09 -17.48
N SER A 276 29.01 4.36 -17.17
CA SER A 276 28.92 5.48 -18.11
C SER A 276 29.78 5.24 -19.35
N MET A 277 31.00 4.74 -19.16
CA MET A 277 31.94 4.45 -20.24
C MET A 277 31.45 3.32 -21.15
N ILE A 278 31.12 2.14 -20.59
CA ILE A 278 30.69 0.98 -21.39
C ILE A 278 29.38 1.29 -22.13
N GLN A 279 28.48 2.05 -21.54
CA GLN A 279 27.25 2.49 -22.20
C GLN A 279 27.52 3.41 -23.38
N ARG A 280 28.40 4.42 -23.21
CA ARG A 280 28.74 5.37 -24.27
C ARG A 280 29.46 4.70 -25.45
N LEU A 281 30.21 3.63 -25.19
CA LEU A 281 30.91 2.88 -26.23
C LEU A 281 30.02 1.82 -26.87
N PHE A 282 29.33 0.99 -26.09
CA PHE A 282 28.72 -0.25 -26.54
C PHE A 282 27.20 -0.34 -26.33
N GLY A 283 26.58 0.68 -25.73
CA GLY A 283 25.12 0.73 -25.56
C GLY A 283 24.37 0.84 -26.90
N ARG A 284 23.03 0.91 -26.86
CA ARG A 284 22.16 1.00 -28.07
C ARG A 284 22.56 2.13 -29.03
N ARG A 285 23.02 3.25 -28.47
CA ARG A 285 23.51 4.46 -29.16
C ARG A 285 25.03 4.64 -29.02
N GLY A 286 25.75 3.57 -28.71
CA GLY A 286 27.18 3.59 -28.46
C GLY A 286 28.00 3.76 -29.74
N LYS A 287 29.14 4.47 -29.64
CA LYS A 287 30.02 4.76 -30.78
C LYS A 287 30.66 3.52 -31.42
N GLU A 288 30.86 2.48 -30.63
CA GLU A 288 31.55 1.24 -30.98
C GLU A 288 30.60 0.03 -30.89
N ARG A 289 29.29 0.26 -31.01
CA ARG A 289 28.26 -0.80 -30.94
C ARG A 289 28.51 -1.94 -31.92
N ALA A 290 29.05 -1.64 -33.11
CA ALA A 290 29.37 -2.65 -34.11
C ALA A 290 30.46 -3.65 -33.66
N ARG A 291 31.28 -3.29 -32.66
CA ARG A 291 32.31 -4.18 -32.09
C ARG A 291 31.76 -5.04 -30.96
N PHE A 292 30.87 -4.48 -30.15
CA PHE A 292 30.25 -5.17 -29.03
C PHE A 292 28.91 -4.50 -28.71
N GLU A 293 27.86 -5.31 -28.64
CA GLU A 293 26.53 -4.84 -28.25
C GLU A 293 26.29 -5.14 -26.77
N LEU A 294 26.28 -4.10 -25.93
CA LEU A 294 26.24 -4.25 -24.47
C LEU A 294 25.02 -5.05 -23.98
N PHE A 295 23.86 -4.76 -24.54
CA PHE A 295 22.59 -5.34 -24.10
C PHE A 295 22.18 -6.58 -24.89
N ALA A 296 22.74 -6.84 -26.08
CA ALA A 296 22.34 -8.01 -26.86
C ALA A 296 22.98 -9.31 -26.34
N SER A 297 22.20 -10.38 -26.22
CA SER A 297 22.71 -11.70 -25.77
C SER A 297 22.66 -12.78 -26.85
N ALA A 298 21.87 -12.58 -27.92
CA ALA A 298 21.72 -13.55 -29.01
C ALA A 298 23.05 -14.08 -29.60
N PRO A 299 24.11 -13.26 -29.83
CA PRO A 299 25.40 -13.76 -30.34
C PRO A 299 26.10 -14.78 -29.44
N PHE A 300 25.70 -14.86 -28.17
CA PHE A 300 26.27 -15.77 -27.18
C PHE A 300 25.40 -17.01 -26.96
N GLY A 301 24.29 -17.17 -27.69
CA GLY A 301 23.37 -18.29 -27.54
C GLY A 301 22.58 -18.28 -26.24
N GLY A 302 22.36 -17.09 -25.66
CA GLY A 302 21.60 -16.92 -24.42
C GLY A 302 20.75 -15.65 -24.42
N LYS A 303 20.06 -15.41 -23.31
CA LYS A 303 19.19 -14.25 -23.07
C LYS A 303 19.60 -13.55 -21.78
N ASN A 304 19.43 -12.23 -21.75
CA ASN A 304 19.61 -11.40 -20.55
C ASN A 304 20.96 -11.59 -19.86
N LEU A 305 22.04 -11.76 -20.63
CA LEU A 305 23.38 -12.00 -20.12
C LEU A 305 24.02 -10.68 -19.67
N LEU A 306 24.45 -10.58 -18.40
CA LEU A 306 24.95 -9.38 -17.70
C LEU A 306 23.89 -8.29 -17.45
N PHE A 307 23.10 -7.97 -18.47
CA PHE A 307 21.99 -7.02 -18.47
C PHE A 307 20.84 -7.62 -19.25
N ARG A 308 19.61 -7.14 -19.04
CA ARG A 308 18.48 -7.57 -19.86
C ARG A 308 18.63 -7.12 -21.30
N ASP A 309 18.16 -7.96 -22.21
CA ASP A 309 18.17 -7.66 -23.64
C ASP A 309 17.25 -6.47 -23.97
N ALA A 310 16.15 -6.33 -23.22
CA ALA A 310 15.22 -5.20 -23.33
C ALA A 310 15.79 -3.84 -22.91
N THR A 311 17.00 -3.79 -22.34
CA THR A 311 17.56 -2.55 -21.79
C THR A 311 17.93 -1.58 -22.91
N GLN A 312 17.39 -0.36 -22.79
CA GLN A 312 17.65 0.76 -23.70
C GLN A 312 18.88 1.53 -23.26
N HIS A 313 18.97 1.81 -21.95
CA HIS A 313 20.12 2.44 -21.32
C HIS A 313 20.13 2.21 -19.80
N LEU A 314 21.25 2.51 -19.16
CA LEU A 314 21.47 2.55 -17.73
C LEU A 314 21.28 3.99 -17.25
N GLN A 315 20.38 4.18 -16.28
CA GLN A 315 20.24 5.43 -15.54
C GLN A 315 21.16 5.39 -14.33
N LEU A 316 22.17 6.26 -14.32
CA LEU A 316 23.12 6.37 -13.22
C LEU A 316 22.48 7.11 -12.05
N LEU A 317 22.78 6.67 -10.83
CA LEU A 317 22.23 7.24 -9.60
C LEU A 317 23.28 8.06 -8.84
N GLU A 318 22.79 8.99 -8.02
CA GLU A 318 23.59 9.76 -7.08
C GLU A 318 23.99 8.91 -5.87
N GLU A 319 25.00 9.36 -5.13
CA GLU A 319 25.44 8.68 -3.91
C GLU A 319 24.43 8.81 -2.79
N GLN A 320 24.37 7.80 -1.92
CA GLN A 320 23.63 7.82 -0.65
C GLN A 320 22.09 7.96 -0.78
N LEU A 321 21.52 7.63 -1.94
CA LEU A 321 20.07 7.50 -2.05
C LEU A 321 19.55 6.37 -1.17
N GLU A 322 18.52 6.64 -0.38
CA GLU A 322 17.84 5.57 0.35
C GLU A 322 17.17 4.60 -0.62
N ILE A 323 17.15 3.32 -0.27
CA ILE A 323 16.61 2.26 -1.14
C ILE A 323 15.13 2.49 -1.48
N ALA A 324 14.38 3.16 -0.62
CA ALA A 324 12.99 3.53 -0.86
C ALA A 324 12.82 4.49 -2.05
N PHE A 325 13.74 5.42 -2.26
CA PHE A 325 13.73 6.29 -3.45
C PHE A 325 14.18 5.55 -4.71
N VAL A 326 14.97 4.49 -4.55
CA VAL A 326 15.44 3.67 -5.67
C VAL A 326 14.36 2.69 -6.12
N LEU A 327 13.76 1.92 -5.22
CA LEU A 327 12.82 0.86 -5.56
C LEU A 327 11.34 1.29 -5.48
N GLY A 328 11.05 2.39 -4.80
CA GLY A 328 9.70 2.83 -4.48
C GLY A 328 9.25 2.35 -3.10
N LEU A 329 8.53 3.21 -2.38
CA LEU A 329 8.04 2.94 -1.02
C LEU A 329 7.16 1.69 -0.96
N ASP A 330 6.18 1.61 -1.85
CA ASP A 330 5.20 0.50 -1.89
C ASP A 330 5.88 -0.85 -2.14
N TYR A 331 6.90 -0.86 -3.00
CA TYR A 331 7.68 -2.07 -3.27
C TYR A 331 8.58 -2.45 -2.08
N VAL A 332 9.25 -1.48 -1.46
CA VAL A 332 10.04 -1.74 -0.24
C VAL A 332 9.16 -2.30 0.89
N ALA A 333 7.96 -1.75 1.06
CA ALA A 333 7.01 -2.25 2.06
C ALA A 333 6.57 -3.69 1.75
N LEU A 334 6.32 -4.02 0.49
CA LEU A 334 6.07 -5.40 0.04
C LEU A 334 7.24 -6.33 0.40
N LEU A 335 8.49 -5.94 0.10
CA LEU A 335 9.66 -6.77 0.37
C LEU A 335 9.89 -7.01 1.87
N LYS A 336 9.68 -5.99 2.70
CA LYS A 336 9.71 -6.13 4.17
C LYS A 336 8.65 -7.13 4.63
N GLY A 337 7.42 -6.97 4.17
CA GLY A 337 6.32 -7.88 4.50
C GLY A 337 6.61 -9.32 4.09
N LEU A 338 7.19 -9.55 2.92
CA LEU A 338 7.59 -10.89 2.45
C LEU A 338 8.85 -11.46 3.14
N GLY A 339 9.38 -10.79 4.17
CA GLY A 339 10.49 -11.29 4.97
C GLY A 339 11.85 -11.25 4.27
N HIS A 340 12.09 -10.31 3.35
CA HIS A 340 13.40 -10.18 2.68
C HIS A 340 14.55 -9.80 3.63
N GLU A 341 14.22 -9.25 4.81
CA GLU A 341 15.19 -8.94 5.88
C GLU A 341 15.34 -10.10 6.90
N GLY A 342 14.58 -11.19 6.75
CA GLY A 342 14.44 -12.26 7.74
C GLY A 342 13.37 -11.97 8.79
N SER A 343 13.28 -12.82 9.80
CA SER A 343 12.40 -12.63 10.96
C SER A 343 13.02 -11.60 11.92
N SER A 344 12.42 -10.42 12.01
CA SER A 344 12.76 -9.40 13.02
C SER A 344 11.74 -9.44 14.16
N LEU A 345 12.14 -9.00 15.36
CA LEU A 345 11.18 -8.68 16.44
C LEU A 345 10.16 -7.61 15.98
N ASP A 346 10.53 -6.75 15.04
CA ASP A 346 9.61 -5.78 14.44
C ASP A 346 8.44 -6.46 13.70
N ASN A 347 8.64 -7.67 13.18
CA ASN A 347 7.58 -8.44 12.51
C ASN A 347 6.58 -9.01 13.51
N SER A 348 6.94 -9.15 14.78
CA SER A 348 6.03 -9.63 15.85
C SER A 348 5.21 -8.54 16.54
N VAL A 349 5.46 -7.25 16.26
CA VAL A 349 4.75 -6.13 16.91
C VAL A 349 3.72 -5.51 15.99
N VAL A 350 2.52 -5.22 16.48
CA VAL A 350 1.52 -4.41 15.77
C VAL A 350 1.70 -2.95 16.14
N ARG A 351 2.04 -2.10 15.17
CA ARG A 351 2.11 -0.65 15.37
C ARG A 351 0.80 0.02 15.00
N TRP A 352 0.05 0.47 16.00
CA TRP A 352 -1.23 1.14 15.79
C TRP A 352 -1.07 2.64 15.74
N CYS A 353 -1.58 3.27 14.67
CA CYS A 353 -1.49 4.70 14.50
C CYS A 353 -2.60 5.43 15.26
N CYS A 354 -2.20 6.41 16.07
CA CYS A 354 -3.08 7.27 16.87
C CYS A 354 -2.94 8.72 16.39
N ILE A 355 -4.02 9.49 16.34
CA ILE A 355 -4.02 10.86 15.79
C ILE A 355 -4.05 11.98 16.85
N SER A 356 -4.05 11.63 18.13
CA SER A 356 -4.14 12.57 19.26
C SER A 356 -3.50 12.00 20.52
N ASP A 357 -3.28 12.86 21.51
CA ASP A 357 -2.75 12.44 22.81
C ASP A 357 -3.75 11.54 23.57
N ALA A 358 -5.05 11.81 23.42
CA ALA A 358 -6.12 10.99 24.00
C ALA A 358 -6.18 9.58 23.37
N GLU A 359 -6.03 9.48 22.05
CA GLU A 359 -5.96 8.17 21.38
C GLU A 359 -4.69 7.41 21.76
N LEU A 360 -3.55 8.10 21.86
CA LEU A 360 -2.30 7.48 22.25
C LEU A 360 -2.43 6.86 23.65
N LEU A 361 -2.98 7.60 24.61
CA LEU A 361 -3.22 7.11 25.97
C LEU A 361 -4.16 5.89 25.98
N LYS A 362 -5.27 5.95 25.24
CA LYS A 362 -6.19 4.80 25.12
C LYS A 362 -5.51 3.59 24.48
N CYS A 363 -4.65 3.80 23.49
CA CYS A 363 -3.91 2.75 22.82
C CYS A 363 -2.87 2.11 23.75
N GLU A 364 -2.18 2.91 24.58
CA GLU A 364 -1.22 2.38 25.55
C GLU A 364 -1.91 1.50 26.60
N GLU A 365 -3.09 1.91 27.09
CA GLU A 365 -3.89 1.05 27.97
C GLU A 365 -4.41 -0.20 27.26
N TRP A 366 -4.75 -0.09 25.97
CA TRP A 366 -5.08 -1.25 25.15
C TRP A 366 -3.90 -2.23 25.08
N ALA A 367 -2.68 -1.71 24.86
CA ALA A 367 -1.46 -2.50 24.77
C ALA A 367 -1.16 -3.26 26.07
N LEU A 368 -1.47 -2.67 27.22
CA LEU A 368 -1.32 -3.32 28.53
C LEU A 368 -2.41 -4.37 28.82
N SER A 369 -3.55 -4.29 28.14
CA SER A 369 -4.74 -5.11 28.40
C SER A 369 -4.87 -6.34 27.51
N ILE A 370 -4.14 -6.38 26.38
CA ILE A 370 -4.23 -7.48 25.42
C ILE A 370 -3.42 -8.72 25.86
N LYS A 371 -3.95 -9.89 25.48
CA LYS A 371 -3.21 -11.17 25.48
C LYS A 371 -2.98 -11.64 24.04
N SER A 372 -2.46 -10.76 23.21
CA SER A 372 -2.19 -10.98 21.79
C SER A 372 -0.72 -10.62 21.47
N ASP A 373 -0.41 -10.50 20.19
CA ASP A 373 0.84 -9.94 19.70
C ASP A 373 1.09 -8.54 20.30
N PRO A 374 2.33 -8.19 20.69
CA PRO A 374 2.61 -6.91 21.32
C PRO A 374 2.10 -5.73 20.49
N LEU A 375 1.35 -4.83 21.13
CA LEU A 375 0.88 -3.59 20.53
C LEU A 375 1.84 -2.45 20.89
N VAL A 376 2.24 -1.67 19.89
CA VAL A 376 2.97 -0.41 20.06
C VAL A 376 2.15 0.70 19.44
N CYS A 377 1.99 1.80 20.17
CA CYS A 377 1.21 2.94 19.71
C CYS A 377 2.16 3.98 19.10
N VAL A 378 1.85 4.41 17.89
CA VAL A 378 2.61 5.45 17.18
C VAL A 378 1.70 6.64 16.90
N GLN A 379 2.18 7.84 17.19
CA GLN A 379 1.38 9.05 17.05
C GLN A 379 1.62 9.74 15.71
N ALA A 380 0.55 10.16 15.05
CA ALA A 380 0.53 10.97 13.85
C ALA A 380 -0.27 12.26 14.09
N THR A 381 -0.15 13.22 13.16
CA THR A 381 -0.86 14.51 13.27
C THR A 381 -2.24 14.53 12.59
N SER A 382 -2.61 13.46 11.88
CA SER A 382 -3.89 13.30 11.18
C SER A 382 -4.07 11.88 10.65
N MET A 383 -5.30 11.50 10.29
CA MET A 383 -5.57 10.22 9.60
C MET A 383 -4.81 10.08 8.28
N THR A 384 -4.73 11.16 7.50
CA THR A 384 -3.91 11.24 6.28
C THR A 384 -2.44 10.93 6.57
N LYS A 385 -1.90 11.44 7.69
CA LYS A 385 -0.52 11.14 8.10
C LYS A 385 -0.36 9.69 8.54
N CYS A 386 -1.36 9.09 9.19
CA CYS A 386 -1.37 7.65 9.45
C CYS A 386 -1.30 6.82 8.16
N ILE A 387 -2.05 7.19 7.12
CA ILE A 387 -1.97 6.52 5.81
C ILE A 387 -0.53 6.58 5.27
N GLU A 388 0.12 7.75 5.31
CA GLU A 388 1.52 7.89 4.89
C GLU A 388 2.47 7.02 5.72
N MET A 389 2.31 6.99 7.04
CA MET A 389 3.14 6.19 7.95
C MET A 389 2.94 4.68 7.75
N ILE A 390 1.73 4.24 7.41
CA ILE A 390 1.48 2.86 7.03
C ILE A 390 2.19 2.55 5.70
N LYS A 391 2.15 3.46 4.71
CA LYS A 391 2.88 3.27 3.45
C LYS A 391 4.40 3.23 3.64
N SER A 392 4.95 4.07 4.52
CA SER A 392 6.39 4.08 4.81
C SER A 392 6.84 2.99 5.79
N SER A 393 5.92 2.12 6.23
CA SER A 393 6.19 1.06 7.21
C SER A 393 6.68 1.62 8.55
N GLU A 394 6.19 2.79 8.96
CA GLU A 394 6.34 3.40 10.29
C GLU A 394 5.18 3.01 11.24
N ALA A 395 3.99 2.76 10.67
CA ALA A 395 2.81 2.20 11.35
C ALA A 395 2.32 0.95 10.61
N ASP A 396 1.46 0.13 11.21
CA ASP A 396 0.92 -1.10 10.60
C ASP A 396 -0.58 -1.02 10.34
N ALA A 397 -1.36 -0.45 11.26
CA ALA A 397 -2.80 -0.35 11.13
C ALA A 397 -3.35 0.94 11.72
N VAL A 398 -4.52 1.34 11.24
CA VAL A 398 -5.32 2.46 11.75
C VAL A 398 -6.78 2.24 11.37
N THR A 399 -7.70 2.68 12.23
CA THR A 399 -9.13 2.77 11.90
C THR A 399 -9.39 4.07 11.15
N LEU A 400 -10.04 3.98 9.98
CA LEU A 400 -10.35 5.14 9.14
C LEU A 400 -11.86 5.28 8.93
N ASP A 401 -12.34 6.52 8.89
CA ASP A 401 -13.70 6.82 8.40
C ASP A 401 -13.83 6.57 6.89
N ALA A 402 -15.07 6.54 6.38
CA ALA A 402 -15.36 6.20 5.00
C ALA A 402 -14.60 7.03 3.94
N THR A 403 -14.38 8.33 4.17
CA THR A 403 -13.64 9.17 3.22
C THR A 403 -12.15 8.82 3.24
N HIS A 404 -11.59 8.60 4.43
CA HIS A 404 -10.19 8.19 4.56
C HIS A 404 -9.96 6.74 4.11
N VAL A 405 -10.95 5.85 4.19
CA VAL A 405 -10.92 4.51 3.58
C VAL A 405 -10.81 4.61 2.07
N TYR A 406 -11.56 5.51 1.42
CA TYR A 406 -11.41 5.79 -0.01
C TYR A 406 -9.99 6.25 -0.33
N MET A 407 -9.45 7.20 0.45
CA MET A 407 -8.08 7.70 0.26
C MET A 407 -7.03 6.61 0.44
N ALA A 408 -7.16 5.78 1.48
CA ALA A 408 -6.28 4.67 1.79
C ALA A 408 -6.33 3.57 0.71
N GLY A 409 -7.52 3.22 0.24
CA GLY A 409 -7.74 2.26 -0.85
C GLY A 409 -7.09 2.71 -2.15
N ARG A 410 -7.29 3.98 -2.54
CA ARG A 410 -6.60 4.62 -3.68
C ARG A 410 -5.08 4.70 -3.50
N CYS A 411 -4.58 4.51 -2.29
CA CYS A 411 -3.17 4.49 -1.96
C CYS A 411 -2.57 3.08 -1.89
N GLY A 412 -3.36 2.03 -2.14
CA GLY A 412 -2.93 0.63 -2.10
C GLY A 412 -3.03 -0.05 -0.74
N LEU A 413 -3.66 0.61 0.26
CA LEU A 413 -4.01 -0.06 1.51
C LEU A 413 -5.30 -0.87 1.32
N VAL A 414 -5.44 -1.92 2.13
CA VAL A 414 -6.56 -2.86 2.04
C VAL A 414 -7.28 -2.98 3.39
N PRO A 415 -8.58 -3.28 3.39
CA PRO A 415 -9.35 -3.43 4.61
C PRO A 415 -9.00 -4.75 5.33
N VAL A 416 -9.11 -4.74 6.66
CA VAL A 416 -8.93 -5.94 7.50
C VAL A 416 -10.21 -6.27 8.24
N ALA A 417 -10.79 -5.26 8.89
CA ALA A 417 -12.01 -5.39 9.65
C ALA A 417 -12.81 -4.09 9.58
N ALA A 418 -14.13 -4.18 9.65
CA ALA A 418 -15.03 -3.03 9.67
C ALA A 418 -15.83 -2.99 10.97
N GLU A 419 -16.07 -1.79 11.50
CA GLU A 419 -16.90 -1.59 12.68
C GLU A 419 -18.38 -1.94 12.38
N CYS A 420 -19.04 -2.57 13.35
CA CYS A 420 -20.47 -2.87 13.30
C CYS A 420 -21.19 -2.25 14.50
N TYR A 421 -22.29 -1.54 14.25
CA TYR A 421 -22.92 -0.65 15.25
C TYR A 421 -24.29 -1.13 15.78
N GLY A 422 -24.66 -2.42 15.59
CA GLY A 422 -25.98 -2.88 16.01
C GLY A 422 -26.18 -4.39 16.23
N LYS A 423 -27.18 -4.71 17.05
CA LYS A 423 -27.68 -6.06 17.33
C LYS A 423 -28.45 -6.64 16.14
N PHE A 424 -27.75 -7.36 15.28
CA PHE A 424 -28.42 -8.42 14.51
C PHE A 424 -28.50 -9.66 15.39
N SER A 425 -29.71 -10.20 15.58
CA SER A 425 -29.89 -11.51 16.19
C SER A 425 -29.06 -12.54 15.42
N GLY A 426 -28.39 -13.42 16.17
CA GLY A 426 -27.42 -14.40 15.68
C GLY A 426 -27.92 -15.45 14.67
N ASP A 427 -29.07 -15.24 14.03
CA ASP A 427 -29.68 -16.21 13.09
C ASP A 427 -29.65 -15.79 11.61
N LEU A 428 -29.19 -14.57 11.27
CA LEU A 428 -29.14 -14.15 9.86
C LEU A 428 -27.79 -14.39 9.17
N LEU A 429 -26.75 -14.88 9.85
CA LEU A 429 -25.46 -15.26 9.24
C LEU A 429 -25.57 -16.42 8.23
N LYS A 430 -26.72 -17.10 8.12
CA LYS A 430 -26.96 -18.20 7.16
C LYS A 430 -28.14 -17.92 6.21
N VAL A 431 -28.02 -16.95 5.31
CA VAL A 431 -28.90 -16.90 4.12
C VAL A 431 -28.06 -16.72 2.86
N ARG A 432 -28.24 -17.67 1.94
CA ARG A 432 -27.50 -17.87 0.69
C ARG A 432 -27.61 -16.65 -0.24
N GLY A 433 -26.45 -16.13 -0.68
CA GLY A 433 -26.30 -15.62 -2.05
C GLY A 433 -26.61 -14.16 -2.38
N LYS A 434 -26.75 -13.25 -1.41
CA LYS A 434 -26.75 -11.80 -1.68
C LYS A 434 -25.72 -11.09 -0.81
N GLN A 435 -24.85 -10.31 -1.45
CA GLN A 435 -23.80 -9.47 -0.85
C GLN A 435 -24.42 -8.62 0.26
N LYS A 436 -24.05 -8.88 1.52
CA LYS A 436 -24.62 -8.18 2.68
C LYS A 436 -23.83 -6.89 2.89
N THR A 437 -24.45 -5.76 2.59
CA THR A 437 -23.93 -4.43 2.94
C THR A 437 -23.88 -4.29 4.46
N LEU A 438 -22.73 -3.89 4.99
CA LEU A 438 -22.58 -3.56 6.42
C LEU A 438 -23.51 -2.37 6.76
N PRO A 439 -24.15 -2.36 7.94
CA PRO A 439 -25.11 -1.31 8.30
C PRO A 439 -24.41 0.05 8.35
N PRO A 440 -24.89 1.06 7.59
CA PRO A 440 -24.29 2.38 7.59
C PRO A 440 -24.68 3.16 8.84
N VAL A 441 -23.86 4.16 9.19
CA VAL A 441 -24.34 5.28 10.00
C VAL A 441 -24.93 6.36 9.10
N TYR A 442 -25.48 7.43 9.65
CA TYR A 442 -26.13 8.49 8.88
C TYR A 442 -25.60 9.85 9.31
N ALA A 443 -25.29 10.69 8.32
CA ALA A 443 -24.91 12.08 8.50
C ALA A 443 -26.14 12.93 8.83
N VAL A 444 -26.03 13.84 9.79
CA VAL A 444 -27.10 14.75 10.19
C VAL A 444 -26.59 16.19 10.31
N ALA A 445 -27.48 17.15 10.04
CA ALA A 445 -27.25 18.57 10.33
C ALA A 445 -28.06 18.96 11.57
N LEU A 446 -27.40 19.47 12.60
CA LEU A 446 -27.98 19.81 13.88
C LEU A 446 -27.96 21.32 14.11
N ALA A 447 -29.06 21.86 14.62
CA ALA A 447 -29.14 23.26 15.07
C ALA A 447 -29.84 23.35 16.42
N LYS A 448 -29.62 24.45 17.14
CA LYS A 448 -30.39 24.74 18.36
C LYS A 448 -31.86 24.99 17.98
N ARG A 449 -32.78 24.46 18.78
CA ARG A 449 -34.22 24.67 18.63
C ARG A 449 -34.64 26.13 18.75
N SER A 450 -33.90 26.92 19.53
CA SER A 450 -34.10 28.37 19.64
C SER A 450 -33.81 29.12 18.35
N ALA A 451 -33.00 28.57 17.44
CA ALA A 451 -32.61 29.21 16.19
C ALA A 451 -33.56 28.86 15.03
N LYS A 452 -34.85 29.17 15.18
CA LYS A 452 -35.94 28.78 14.26
C LYS A 452 -35.75 29.23 12.81
N GLN A 453 -34.99 30.29 12.58
CA GLN A 453 -34.71 30.84 11.26
C GLN A 453 -33.71 30.03 10.42
N ILE A 454 -33.06 29.01 10.98
CA ILE A 454 -32.02 28.24 10.27
C ILE A 454 -32.65 26.98 9.64
N ASN A 455 -32.35 26.71 8.39
CA ASN A 455 -32.68 25.45 7.71
C ASN A 455 -31.53 25.05 6.78
N ILE A 456 -31.58 23.85 6.19
CA ILE A 456 -30.49 23.34 5.35
C ILE A 456 -30.22 24.23 4.11
N GLN A 457 -31.24 24.94 3.62
CA GLN A 457 -31.18 25.73 2.39
C GLN A 457 -30.60 27.14 2.61
N ASN A 458 -30.53 27.63 3.85
CA ASN A 458 -30.11 29.00 4.17
C ASN A 458 -28.82 29.08 5.00
N LEU A 459 -27.95 28.09 4.84
CA LEU A 459 -26.68 27.98 5.55
C LEU A 459 -25.58 28.92 5.03
N LYS A 460 -25.74 29.50 3.85
CA LYS A 460 -24.78 30.45 3.28
C LYS A 460 -24.60 31.66 4.21
N GLY A 461 -23.34 31.98 4.53
CA GLY A 461 -22.96 33.06 5.43
C GLY A 461 -23.22 32.78 6.93
N ARG A 462 -23.64 31.56 7.29
CA ARG A 462 -23.76 31.13 8.70
C ARG A 462 -22.42 30.67 9.25
N ARG A 463 -22.37 30.50 10.58
CA ARG A 463 -21.26 29.87 11.27
C ARG A 463 -21.45 28.36 11.35
N SER A 464 -20.42 27.59 11.04
CA SER A 464 -20.52 26.14 10.94
C SER A 464 -19.54 25.39 11.84
N CYS A 465 -19.97 24.25 12.34
CA CYS A 465 -19.18 23.31 13.11
C CYS A 465 -19.10 21.96 12.37
N HIS A 466 -17.91 21.50 12.08
CA HIS A 466 -17.65 20.27 11.33
C HIS A 466 -16.74 19.37 12.15
N GLY A 467 -16.90 18.05 12.05
CA GLY A 467 -16.03 17.11 12.77
C GLY A 467 -14.55 17.28 12.39
N HIS A 468 -14.26 17.28 11.09
CA HIS A 468 -12.92 17.57 10.54
C HIS A 468 -12.98 17.70 9.00
N VAL A 469 -11.88 18.19 8.42
CA VAL A 469 -11.65 18.12 6.97
C VAL A 469 -11.69 16.64 6.53
N TYR A 470 -12.31 16.38 5.38
CA TYR A 470 -12.59 15.02 4.88
C TYR A 470 -13.60 14.19 5.68
N SER A 471 -14.24 14.72 6.73
CA SER A 471 -15.30 13.98 7.43
C SER A 471 -16.42 13.52 6.48
N PRO A 472 -16.87 12.25 6.54
CA PRO A 472 -17.89 11.75 5.62
C PRO A 472 -19.18 12.58 5.64
N GLY A 473 -19.69 12.88 6.83
CA GLY A 473 -20.92 13.67 6.99
C GLY A 473 -20.72 15.18 6.84
N GLY A 474 -19.68 15.72 7.49
CA GLY A 474 -19.47 17.17 7.61
C GLY A 474 -18.66 17.82 6.49
N TRP A 475 -18.10 17.04 5.58
CA TRP A 475 -17.31 17.54 4.45
C TRP A 475 -17.76 16.95 3.11
N LEU A 476 -17.79 15.61 2.99
CA LEU A 476 -18.08 14.95 1.71
C LEU A 476 -19.57 14.97 1.36
N LEU A 477 -20.43 14.35 2.19
CA LEU A 477 -21.88 14.27 1.94
C LEU A 477 -22.54 15.66 1.94
N LEU A 478 -22.05 16.57 2.78
CA LEU A 478 -22.51 17.96 2.83
C LEU A 478 -22.42 18.67 1.48
N SER A 479 -21.49 18.27 0.60
CA SER A 479 -21.28 18.93 -0.70
C SER A 479 -22.53 18.85 -1.58
N ARG A 480 -23.27 17.74 -1.50
CA ARG A 480 -24.54 17.53 -2.22
C ARG A 480 -25.63 18.52 -1.83
N HIS A 481 -25.59 19.04 -0.60
CA HIS A 481 -26.65 19.87 -0.02
C HIS A 481 -26.29 21.36 0.06
N THR A 482 -25.08 21.76 -0.32
CA THR A 482 -24.59 23.14 -0.14
C THR A 482 -23.97 23.73 -1.40
N VAL A 483 -22.71 23.39 -1.67
CA VAL A 483 -21.93 23.95 -2.80
C VAL A 483 -22.20 23.22 -4.12
N GLY A 484 -23.00 22.15 -4.09
CA GLY A 484 -23.27 21.26 -5.21
C GLY A 484 -22.14 20.25 -5.40
N ALA A 485 -22.48 19.00 -5.77
CA ALA A 485 -21.50 18.13 -6.39
C ALA A 485 -21.18 18.76 -7.76
N LEU A 486 -19.93 19.23 -7.89
CA LEU A 486 -19.52 20.16 -8.93
C LEU A 486 -19.80 19.59 -10.33
N ASP A 487 -20.66 20.27 -11.09
CA ASP A 487 -20.67 20.15 -12.55
C ASP A 487 -19.32 20.69 -13.07
N ASN A 488 -18.77 19.99 -14.07
CA ASN A 488 -17.43 20.16 -14.66
C ASN A 488 -17.09 21.58 -15.18
N ASP A 489 -18.00 22.56 -15.09
CA ASP A 489 -17.90 23.86 -15.76
C ASP A 489 -17.75 25.08 -14.82
N THR A 490 -17.53 24.86 -13.51
CA THR A 490 -17.28 25.98 -12.57
C THR A 490 -15.78 26.19 -12.30
N LYS A 491 -15.32 27.45 -12.40
CA LYS A 491 -13.91 27.90 -12.28
C LYS A 491 -13.19 27.56 -10.96
N ASN A 492 -13.85 26.91 -9.99
CA ASN A 492 -13.21 26.50 -8.74
C ASN A 492 -13.89 25.24 -8.17
N CYS A 493 -13.44 24.07 -8.61
CA CYS A 493 -13.94 22.76 -8.21
C CYS A 493 -13.31 22.21 -6.91
N ASP A 494 -12.54 23.04 -6.20
CA ASP A 494 -12.00 22.71 -4.88
C ASP A 494 -13.06 22.94 -3.79
N ILE A 495 -13.52 21.86 -3.16
CA ILE A 495 -14.58 21.92 -2.13
C ILE A 495 -14.13 22.65 -0.87
N GLY A 496 -12.86 22.54 -0.48
CA GLY A 496 -12.33 23.27 0.67
C GLY A 496 -12.46 24.78 0.48
N SER A 497 -12.09 25.25 -0.70
CA SER A 497 -12.21 26.65 -1.13
C SER A 497 -13.67 27.08 -1.26
N ALA A 498 -14.54 26.19 -1.77
CA ALA A 498 -15.97 26.45 -1.88
C ALA A 498 -16.59 26.68 -0.49
N TYR A 499 -16.27 25.84 0.51
CA TYR A 499 -16.75 26.01 1.88
C TYR A 499 -16.22 27.27 2.56
N GLN A 500 -14.96 27.65 2.32
CA GLN A 500 -14.41 28.91 2.86
C GLN A 500 -15.17 30.16 2.39
N ASN A 501 -15.80 30.10 1.21
CA ASN A 501 -16.62 31.16 0.64
C ASN A 501 -18.12 31.00 0.99
N TYR A 502 -18.57 29.78 1.25
CA TYR A 502 -19.95 29.48 1.60
C TYR A 502 -20.29 29.86 3.05
N PHE A 503 -19.42 29.49 3.99
CA PHE A 503 -19.60 29.78 5.42
C PHE A 503 -18.84 31.05 5.83
N TRP A 504 -19.42 31.83 6.74
CA TRP A 504 -18.78 33.08 7.19
C TRP A 504 -17.55 32.82 8.07
N LYS A 505 -17.71 31.95 9.06
CA LYS A 505 -16.65 31.48 9.97
C LYS A 505 -17.01 30.07 10.41
N GLY A 506 -16.06 29.19 10.56
CA GLY A 506 -16.32 27.84 11.03
C GLY A 506 -15.25 27.29 11.95
N CYS A 507 -15.53 26.11 12.50
CA CYS A 507 -14.51 25.19 12.93
C CYS A 507 -14.61 23.92 12.09
N MET A 508 -13.61 23.68 11.27
CA MET A 508 -13.36 22.47 10.52
C MET A 508 -11.90 22.07 10.77
N PRO A 509 -11.66 21.26 11.81
CA PRO A 509 -10.32 20.82 12.18
C PRO A 509 -9.55 20.23 10.98
N GLY A 510 -8.32 20.69 10.76
CA GLY A 510 -7.48 20.36 9.61
C GLY A 510 -7.66 21.21 8.36
N ALA A 511 -8.63 22.14 8.35
CA ALA A 511 -8.79 23.11 7.26
C ALA A 511 -7.90 24.35 7.46
N ASP A 512 -8.08 25.36 6.62
CA ASP A 512 -7.41 26.65 6.70
C ASP A 512 -8.41 27.83 6.66
N GLY A 513 -7.93 29.03 6.98
CA GLY A 513 -8.66 30.28 6.74
C GLY A 513 -9.92 30.46 7.59
N ASN A 514 -11.04 30.82 6.94
CA ASN A 514 -12.30 31.14 7.62
C ASN A 514 -12.88 29.94 8.40
N LEU A 515 -12.60 28.73 7.96
CA LEU A 515 -13.10 27.50 8.56
C LEU A 515 -12.36 27.10 9.84
N CYS A 516 -11.30 27.82 10.23
CA CYS A 516 -10.62 27.63 11.53
C CYS A 516 -10.87 28.77 12.52
N LYS A 517 -11.65 29.79 12.12
CA LYS A 517 -11.81 31.02 12.91
C LYS A 517 -12.52 30.81 14.23
N VAL A 518 -13.38 29.80 14.36
CA VAL A 518 -14.06 29.52 15.63
C VAL A 518 -13.56 28.27 16.34
N CYS A 519 -12.51 27.61 15.82
CA CYS A 519 -11.82 26.54 16.53
C CYS A 519 -11.10 27.04 17.79
N LEU A 520 -10.93 26.15 18.78
CA LEU A 520 -10.53 26.51 20.13
C LEU A 520 -9.09 26.08 20.47
N GLY A 521 -8.68 24.87 20.10
CA GLY A 521 -7.43 24.23 20.54
C GLY A 521 -7.46 23.78 22.01
N ASP A 522 -6.31 23.34 22.52
CA ASP A 522 -6.13 22.67 23.83
C ASP A 522 -5.87 23.62 25.02
N SER A 523 -6.56 24.76 25.06
CA SER A 523 -6.60 25.73 26.19
C SER A 523 -5.42 26.70 26.41
N GLU A 524 -5.75 27.73 27.19
CA GLU A 524 -5.18 29.07 27.33
C GLU A 524 -3.93 29.13 28.23
N VAL A 525 -2.73 29.21 27.64
CA VAL A 525 -1.59 29.85 28.33
C VAL A 525 -1.30 31.17 27.63
N GLU A 526 -1.63 32.28 28.28
CA GLU A 526 -1.24 33.62 27.82
C GLU A 526 0.27 33.64 27.57
N GLY A 527 0.66 33.75 26.30
CA GLY A 527 2.06 33.91 25.87
C GLY A 527 2.70 32.67 25.22
N ALA A 528 2.09 31.48 25.27
CA ALA A 528 2.55 30.32 24.51
C ALA A 528 1.70 30.16 23.24
N ARG A 529 2.34 29.92 22.09
CA ARG A 529 1.68 29.82 20.79
C ARG A 529 0.53 28.82 20.83
N VAL A 530 -0.60 29.23 20.28
CA VAL A 530 -1.82 28.46 19.97
C VAL A 530 -1.48 27.27 19.04
N SER A 531 -0.84 26.21 19.55
CA SER A 531 -0.19 25.19 18.71
C SER A 531 -1.14 24.13 18.14
N SER A 532 -2.31 23.90 18.77
CA SER A 532 -3.27 22.87 18.35
C SER A 532 -4.59 23.40 17.78
N ARG A 533 -4.74 24.73 17.62
CA ARG A 533 -5.99 25.28 17.06
C ARG A 533 -6.18 24.83 15.63
N CYS A 534 -7.36 24.27 15.35
CA CYS A 534 -7.71 23.65 14.09
C CYS A 534 -6.81 22.44 13.73
N ALA A 535 -6.16 21.79 14.71
CA ALA A 535 -5.42 20.55 14.46
C ALA A 535 -6.35 19.42 13.99
N ALA A 536 -5.87 18.55 13.11
CA ALA A 536 -6.65 17.46 12.53
C ALA A 536 -6.71 16.20 13.42
N GLY A 537 -6.97 16.39 14.72
CA GLY A 537 -7.14 15.33 15.72
C GLY A 537 -7.70 15.91 17.03
N HIS A 538 -7.97 15.06 18.02
CA HIS A 538 -8.59 15.46 19.30
C HIS A 538 -7.79 16.45 20.16
N ASN A 539 -6.57 16.80 19.76
CA ASN A 539 -5.84 17.93 20.35
C ASN A 539 -6.52 19.29 20.03
N GLU A 540 -7.48 19.30 19.09
CA GLU A 540 -8.48 20.36 18.94
C GLU A 540 -9.79 19.93 19.62
N ARG A 541 -10.25 20.68 20.62
CA ARG A 541 -11.45 20.35 21.41
C ARG A 541 -12.76 20.35 20.60
N TYR A 542 -12.75 20.96 19.41
CA TYR A 542 -13.85 20.91 18.45
C TYR A 542 -13.70 19.84 17.35
N TYR A 543 -12.80 18.87 17.52
CA TYR A 543 -12.62 17.71 16.64
C TYR A 543 -13.66 16.61 16.86
N GLY A 544 -14.07 15.95 15.77
CA GLY A 544 -14.96 14.80 15.80
C GLY A 544 -16.43 15.13 16.10
N ASN A 545 -17.25 14.10 16.36
CA ASN A 545 -18.68 14.27 16.63
C ASN A 545 -18.92 15.09 17.90
N MET A 546 -18.29 14.71 19.02
CA MET A 546 -18.39 15.46 20.27
C MET A 546 -17.89 16.90 20.12
N GLY A 547 -16.75 17.12 19.46
CA GLY A 547 -16.19 18.45 19.28
C GLY A 547 -17.07 19.39 18.43
N ALA A 548 -17.67 18.90 17.36
CA ALA A 548 -18.59 19.70 16.55
C ALA A 548 -19.90 20.03 17.31
N LEU A 549 -20.37 19.14 18.20
CA LEU A 549 -21.47 19.43 19.13
C LEU A 549 -21.06 20.51 20.15
N ARG A 550 -19.88 20.40 20.76
CA ARG A 550 -19.29 21.42 21.64
C ARG A 550 -19.20 22.79 20.95
N CYS A 551 -18.77 22.82 19.69
CA CYS A 551 -18.72 24.03 18.86
C CYS A 551 -20.11 24.68 18.67
N LEU A 552 -21.16 23.88 18.48
CA LEU A 552 -22.54 24.37 18.35
C LEU A 552 -23.05 24.98 19.65
N VAL A 553 -22.84 24.30 20.79
CA VAL A 553 -23.33 24.79 22.08
C VAL A 553 -22.54 26.01 22.55
N GLY A 554 -21.24 26.04 22.28
CA GLY A 554 -20.32 27.11 22.69
C GLY A 554 -19.23 26.60 23.63
N ASN A 555 -18.38 27.51 24.12
CA ASN A 555 -17.44 27.20 25.20
C ASN A 555 -18.12 27.31 26.58
N PRO A 556 -17.47 26.83 27.66
CA PRO A 556 -17.99 26.94 29.03
C PRO A 556 -18.25 28.38 29.50
N SER A 557 -17.65 29.40 28.87
CA SER A 557 -17.93 30.82 29.16
C SER A 557 -19.17 31.38 28.44
N GLY A 558 -19.94 30.54 27.76
CA GLY A 558 -21.24 30.89 27.17
C GLY A 558 -21.16 31.56 25.80
N ARG A 559 -19.98 31.61 25.17
CA ARG A 559 -19.82 32.18 23.83
C ARG A 559 -20.26 31.16 22.78
N SER A 560 -21.28 31.48 21.99
CA SER A 560 -21.73 30.65 20.87
C SER A 560 -20.82 30.83 19.65
N PHE A 561 -20.34 29.71 19.10
CA PHE A 561 -19.37 29.69 18.00
C PHE A 561 -19.94 29.18 16.67
N GLY A 562 -20.93 28.28 16.71
CA GLY A 562 -21.64 27.77 15.54
C GLY A 562 -23.13 28.07 15.52
N ASP A 563 -23.70 28.14 14.32
CA ASP A 563 -25.14 28.19 14.06
C ASP A 563 -25.70 26.80 13.67
N VAL A 564 -24.85 25.96 13.08
CA VAL A 564 -25.15 24.59 12.63
C VAL A 564 -23.94 23.68 12.89
N ALA A 565 -24.18 22.42 13.26
CA ALA A 565 -23.18 21.37 13.32
C ALA A 565 -23.51 20.22 12.37
N PHE A 566 -22.48 19.62 11.77
CA PHE A 566 -22.62 18.43 10.92
C PHE A 566 -21.96 17.25 11.61
N LEU A 567 -22.78 16.25 11.94
CA LEU A 567 -22.45 15.15 12.84
C LEU A 567 -22.93 13.82 12.26
N GLU A 568 -22.57 12.73 12.92
CA GLU A 568 -23.19 11.42 12.71
C GLU A 568 -24.24 11.16 13.79
N HIS A 569 -25.28 10.40 13.46
CA HIS A 569 -26.38 10.15 14.41
C HIS A 569 -26.06 9.13 15.51
N SER A 570 -25.11 8.21 15.29
CA SER A 570 -24.97 6.98 16.09
C SER A 570 -24.73 7.24 17.58
N ASN A 571 -23.90 8.22 17.92
CA ASN A 571 -23.59 8.61 19.30
C ASN A 571 -24.22 9.95 19.72
N LEU A 572 -25.14 10.51 18.92
CA LEU A 572 -25.61 11.87 19.13
C LEU A 572 -26.35 12.07 20.46
N LEU A 573 -27.22 11.14 20.84
CA LEU A 573 -27.98 11.24 22.09
C LEU A 573 -27.05 11.15 23.30
N GLN A 574 -26.14 10.18 23.31
CA GLN A 574 -25.13 10.03 24.37
C GLN A 574 -24.24 11.27 24.46
N ASN A 575 -23.77 11.79 23.32
CA ASN A 575 -22.94 12.99 23.29
C ASN A 575 -23.65 14.22 23.87
N ILE A 576 -24.98 14.34 23.70
CA ILE A 576 -25.76 15.42 24.30
C ILE A 576 -25.82 15.27 25.82
N GLU A 577 -26.02 14.06 26.33
CA GLU A 577 -25.99 13.77 27.76
C GLU A 577 -24.60 14.04 28.36
N ASP A 578 -23.55 13.70 27.62
CA ASP A 578 -22.16 13.85 28.04
C ASP A 578 -21.70 15.31 28.13
N LEU A 579 -22.41 16.26 27.48
CA LEU A 579 -22.13 17.70 27.65
C LEU A 579 -22.29 18.14 29.10
N ASP A 580 -23.26 17.56 29.83
CA ASP A 580 -23.51 17.89 31.24
C ASP A 580 -22.55 17.13 32.16
N THR A 581 -22.35 15.82 31.92
CA THR A 581 -21.49 14.98 32.76
C THR A 581 -20.02 15.39 32.69
N SER A 582 -19.54 15.82 31.51
CA SER A 582 -18.19 16.38 31.33
C SER A 582 -18.03 17.79 31.90
N GLY A 583 -19.13 18.46 32.27
CA GLY A 583 -19.13 19.84 32.73
C GLY A 583 -18.90 20.87 31.62
N TRP A 584 -18.93 20.48 30.35
CA TRP A 584 -18.73 21.39 29.21
C TRP A 584 -19.88 22.40 29.09
N ALA A 585 -21.12 21.92 29.16
CA ALA A 585 -22.32 22.75 29.05
C ALA A 585 -23.50 22.12 29.80
N LYS A 586 -23.98 22.80 30.84
CA LYS A 586 -25.06 22.32 31.69
C LYS A 586 -26.45 22.63 31.12
N GLY A 587 -27.38 21.69 31.35
CA GLY A 587 -28.82 21.91 31.10
C GLY A 587 -29.26 21.78 29.65
N TYR A 588 -28.43 21.22 28.77
CA TYR A 588 -28.86 20.82 27.43
C TYR A 588 -29.46 19.42 27.46
N SER A 589 -30.57 19.26 26.75
CA SER A 589 -31.26 17.99 26.54
C SER A 589 -31.45 17.75 25.03
N PRO A 590 -31.77 16.53 24.59
CA PRO A 590 -32.09 16.27 23.18
C PRO A 590 -33.21 17.17 22.63
N GLY A 591 -34.12 17.65 23.49
CA GLY A 591 -35.23 18.54 23.11
C GLY A 591 -34.81 19.99 22.80
N ASP A 592 -33.57 20.37 23.10
CA ASP A 592 -33.00 21.70 22.81
C ASP A 592 -32.38 21.79 21.41
N PHE A 593 -32.36 20.68 20.68
CA PHE A 593 -31.81 20.57 19.35
C PHE A 593 -32.84 20.03 18.36
N GLU A 594 -32.66 20.39 17.09
CA GLU A 594 -33.46 19.92 15.97
C GLU A 594 -32.54 19.56 14.80
N LEU A 595 -32.93 18.54 14.05
CA LEU A 595 -32.29 18.16 12.80
C LEU A 595 -32.77 19.08 11.68
N LEU A 596 -31.88 19.44 10.77
CA LEU A 596 -32.21 20.18 9.55
C LEU A 596 -32.36 19.19 8.40
N CYS A 597 -33.59 19.05 7.90
CA CYS A 597 -33.91 18.04 6.89
C CYS A 597 -33.62 18.56 5.47
N PRO A 598 -33.24 17.68 4.52
CA PRO A 598 -32.95 18.09 3.13
C PRO A 598 -34.09 18.83 2.42
N ASP A 599 -35.34 18.54 2.80
CA ASP A 599 -36.55 19.19 2.27
C ASP A 599 -36.77 20.63 2.81
N GLY A 600 -35.90 21.11 3.71
CA GLY A 600 -35.98 22.41 4.36
C GLY A 600 -36.77 22.42 5.67
N THR A 601 -37.38 21.29 6.06
CA THR A 601 -38.07 21.14 7.34
C THR A 601 -37.10 20.86 8.48
N ARG A 602 -37.64 20.72 9.69
CA ARG A 602 -36.91 20.36 10.91
C ARG A 602 -37.59 19.20 11.61
N ALA A 603 -36.80 18.33 12.21
CA ALA A 603 -37.30 17.17 12.94
C ALA A 603 -36.62 17.04 14.30
N ALA A 604 -37.23 16.26 15.21
CA ALA A 604 -36.60 15.91 16.47
C ALA A 604 -35.34 15.05 16.24
N VAL A 605 -34.38 15.09 17.17
CA VAL A 605 -33.11 14.34 17.08
C VAL A 605 -33.34 12.82 16.93
N THR A 606 -34.43 12.30 17.50
CA THR A 606 -34.82 10.88 17.40
C THR A 606 -35.37 10.48 16.03
N GLU A 607 -35.72 11.43 15.17
CA GLU A 607 -36.31 11.20 13.84
C GLU A 607 -35.26 11.20 12.71
N TRP A 608 -33.99 10.99 13.04
CA TRP A 608 -32.86 10.97 12.09
C TRP A 608 -33.07 10.02 10.91
N ALA A 609 -33.82 8.92 11.08
CA ALA A 609 -34.09 7.96 10.02
C ALA A 609 -34.85 8.59 8.84
N GLY A 610 -35.75 9.54 9.12
CA GLY A 610 -36.46 10.32 8.11
C GLY A 610 -35.79 11.65 7.75
N CYS A 611 -34.85 12.13 8.58
CA CYS A 611 -34.21 13.43 8.45
C CYS A 611 -32.68 13.32 8.58
N ASN A 612 -32.00 13.00 7.47
CA ASN A 612 -30.54 12.86 7.40
C ASN A 612 -29.99 13.34 6.03
N LEU A 613 -28.69 13.55 5.97
CA LEU A 613 -27.98 14.01 4.76
C LEU A 613 -27.49 12.84 3.87
N GLY A 614 -27.58 11.61 4.36
CA GLY A 614 -27.22 10.40 3.63
C GLY A 614 -26.48 9.37 4.50
N PRO A 615 -26.37 8.13 3.99
CA PRO A 615 -25.66 7.05 4.67
C PRO A 615 -24.14 7.25 4.59
N ILE A 616 -23.46 6.89 5.67
CA ILE A 616 -22.00 6.84 5.81
C ILE A 616 -21.61 5.37 6.00
N PRO A 617 -20.78 4.81 5.11
CA PRO A 617 -20.21 3.47 5.28
C PRO A 617 -19.45 3.33 6.60
N PRO A 618 -19.34 2.11 7.16
CA PRO A 618 -18.69 1.91 8.45
C PRO A 618 -17.20 2.27 8.40
N SER A 619 -16.68 2.72 9.55
CA SER A 619 -15.24 2.86 9.72
C SER A 619 -14.56 1.51 9.56
N THR A 620 -13.37 1.52 8.97
CA THR A 620 -12.65 0.30 8.58
C THR A 620 -11.20 0.38 9.00
N VAL A 621 -10.69 -0.70 9.57
CA VAL A 621 -9.28 -0.90 9.86
C VAL A 621 -8.55 -1.18 8.54
N MET A 622 -7.63 -0.31 8.18
CA MET A 622 -6.85 -0.40 6.94
C MET A 622 -5.40 -0.73 7.26
N THR A 623 -4.78 -1.58 6.42
CA THR A 623 -3.38 -1.98 6.55
C THR A 623 -2.73 -2.20 5.18
N ARG A 624 -1.45 -2.58 5.16
CA ARG A 624 -0.77 -3.01 3.93
C ARG A 624 -1.20 -4.44 3.56
N PRO A 625 -1.31 -4.78 2.28
CA PRO A 625 -1.64 -6.13 1.82
C PRO A 625 -0.94 -7.29 2.53
N VAL A 626 0.37 -7.13 2.76
CA VAL A 626 1.22 -8.15 3.39
C VAL A 626 0.98 -8.34 4.89
N THR A 627 0.37 -7.37 5.58
CA THR A 627 0.13 -7.43 7.03
C THR A 627 -1.31 -7.78 7.39
N VAL A 628 -2.18 -8.06 6.39
CA VAL A 628 -3.60 -8.34 6.60
C VAL A 628 -3.82 -9.48 7.59
N THR A 629 -3.18 -10.63 7.39
CA THR A 629 -3.35 -11.81 8.26
C THR A 629 -2.93 -11.50 9.69
N LYS A 630 -1.77 -10.85 9.87
CA LYS A 630 -1.27 -10.42 11.18
C LYS A 630 -2.24 -9.49 11.91
N ILE A 631 -2.72 -8.45 11.24
CA ILE A 631 -3.67 -7.49 11.85
C ILE A 631 -5.01 -8.16 12.14
N HIS A 632 -5.49 -9.03 11.24
CA HIS A 632 -6.71 -9.79 11.44
C HIS A 632 -6.64 -10.65 12.71
N ASP A 633 -5.58 -11.46 12.83
CA ASP A 633 -5.39 -12.35 13.97
C ASP A 633 -5.21 -11.58 15.27
N PHE A 634 -4.50 -10.46 15.22
CA PHE A 634 -4.38 -9.53 16.34
C PHE A 634 -5.74 -9.00 16.81
N LEU A 635 -6.58 -8.52 15.88
CA LEU A 635 -7.91 -7.99 16.20
C LEU A 635 -8.84 -9.09 16.73
N LEU A 636 -8.79 -10.30 16.15
CA LEU A 636 -9.59 -11.43 16.60
C LEU A 636 -9.26 -11.79 18.06
N LYS A 637 -7.98 -11.99 18.38
CA LYS A 637 -7.50 -12.28 19.75
C LYS A 637 -7.82 -11.13 20.72
N SER A 638 -7.70 -9.88 20.26
CA SER A 638 -8.04 -8.71 21.07
C SER A 638 -9.53 -8.69 21.43
N GLN A 639 -10.43 -9.01 20.49
CA GLN A 639 -11.86 -9.04 20.76
C GLN A 639 -12.26 -10.23 21.66
N GLU A 640 -11.68 -11.41 21.48
CA GLU A 640 -11.96 -12.58 22.34
C GLU A 640 -11.50 -12.35 23.79
N SER A 641 -10.32 -11.73 23.97
CA SER A 641 -9.76 -11.46 25.30
C SER A 641 -10.49 -10.35 26.06
N LEU A 642 -11.04 -9.36 25.35
CA LEU A 642 -11.76 -8.23 25.94
C LEU A 642 -13.28 -8.49 26.06
N GLY A 643 -13.88 -9.24 25.15
CA GLY A 643 -15.32 -9.57 25.17
C GLY A 643 -15.72 -10.58 26.25
N SER A 644 -14.77 -11.34 26.81
CA SER A 644 -15.03 -12.38 27.81
C SER A 644 -15.06 -11.89 29.26
N LYS A 645 -14.79 -10.60 29.51
CA LYS A 645 -14.75 -10.03 30.87
C LYS A 645 -15.69 -8.85 31.02
N LEU A 646 -16.78 -9.05 31.74
CA LEU A 646 -17.64 -7.98 32.26
C LEU A 646 -16.91 -7.04 33.26
N ASP A 647 -15.72 -7.44 33.74
CA ASP A 647 -14.89 -6.74 34.76
C ASP A 647 -13.49 -6.32 34.25
N SER A 648 -13.25 -6.13 32.94
CA SER A 648 -11.96 -5.55 32.51
C SER A 648 -11.94 -4.03 32.71
N GLU A 649 -10.88 -3.51 33.37
CA GLU A 649 -10.64 -2.07 33.56
C GLU A 649 -10.52 -1.28 32.23
N PHE A 650 -10.26 -1.99 31.13
CA PHE A 650 -10.19 -1.44 29.78
C PHE A 650 -11.34 -1.94 28.91
N GLN A 651 -11.94 -1.02 28.14
CA GLN A 651 -13.00 -1.30 27.18
C GLN A 651 -12.65 -0.65 25.84
N LEU A 652 -12.50 -1.47 24.79
CA LEU A 652 -11.99 -1.02 23.50
C LEU A 652 -12.91 0.02 22.82
N PHE A 653 -14.22 -0.21 22.88
CA PHE A 653 -15.24 0.62 22.23
C PHE A 653 -15.87 1.64 23.20
N GLN A 654 -15.16 2.05 24.25
CA GLN A 654 -15.60 3.15 25.11
C GLN A 654 -14.49 4.18 25.30
N SER A 655 -14.85 5.47 25.23
CA SER A 655 -13.88 6.57 25.24
C SER A 655 -14.12 7.61 26.34
N TRP A 656 -15.26 7.54 27.04
CA TRP A 656 -15.68 8.54 28.03
C TRP A 656 -14.63 8.84 29.12
N LYS A 657 -13.86 7.84 29.58
CA LYS A 657 -12.84 8.00 30.63
C LYS A 657 -11.64 8.84 30.20
N TYR A 658 -11.46 9.08 28.89
CA TYR A 658 -10.39 9.87 28.32
C TYR A 658 -10.83 11.31 27.98
N GLY A 659 -12.07 11.70 28.30
CA GLY A 659 -12.60 13.06 28.10
C GLY A 659 -13.06 13.38 26.67
N GLU A 660 -13.00 12.41 25.77
CA GLU A 660 -13.39 12.53 24.35
C GLU A 660 -14.23 11.33 23.90
N SER A 661 -14.87 11.45 22.72
CA SER A 661 -15.63 10.36 22.09
C SER A 661 -14.88 9.76 20.90
N ASP A 662 -15.23 8.52 20.57
CA ASP A 662 -14.81 7.83 19.34
C ASP A 662 -13.28 7.69 19.18
N LEU A 663 -12.55 7.46 20.29
CA LEU A 663 -11.09 7.28 20.29
C LEU A 663 -10.71 5.89 19.80
N LEU A 664 -9.84 5.79 18.78
CA LEU A 664 -9.42 4.56 18.07
C LEU A 664 -10.53 3.84 17.29
N PHE A 665 -11.71 3.72 17.89
CA PHE A 665 -12.92 3.15 17.33
C PHE A 665 -14.12 3.98 17.78
N LYS A 666 -15.20 3.99 17.01
CA LYS A 666 -16.44 4.65 17.45
C LYS A 666 -17.00 3.99 18.70
N ASP A 667 -17.55 4.78 19.63
CA ASP A 667 -18.09 4.23 20.88
C ASP A 667 -19.39 3.40 20.67
N SER A 668 -20.01 3.53 19.50
CA SER A 668 -21.16 2.71 19.10
C SER A 668 -20.78 1.35 18.54
N THR A 669 -19.47 1.03 18.45
CA THR A 669 -19.01 -0.24 17.92
C THR A 669 -19.37 -1.37 18.88
N GLU A 670 -20.10 -2.36 18.38
CA GLU A 670 -20.45 -3.57 19.12
C GLU A 670 -19.37 -4.65 18.92
N TYR A 671 -18.87 -4.79 17.68
CA TYR A 671 -17.81 -5.71 17.30
C TYR A 671 -17.22 -5.33 15.93
N LEU A 672 -16.04 -5.87 15.62
CA LEU A 672 -15.38 -5.76 14.32
C LEU A 672 -15.68 -6.99 13.47
N VAL A 673 -16.18 -6.78 12.26
CA VAL A 673 -16.44 -7.82 11.25
C VAL A 673 -15.21 -8.00 10.38
N HIS A 674 -14.83 -9.25 10.12
CA HIS A 674 -13.76 -9.56 9.17
C HIS A 674 -14.09 -9.04 7.77
N ALA A 675 -13.22 -8.20 7.21
CA ALA A 675 -13.43 -7.48 5.96
C ALA A 675 -12.32 -7.67 4.92
N SER A 676 -11.31 -8.51 5.17
CA SER A 676 -10.18 -8.72 4.23
C SER A 676 -10.57 -9.30 2.86
N HIS A 677 -11.73 -9.95 2.80
CA HIS A 677 -12.28 -10.54 1.58
C HIS A 677 -13.02 -9.53 0.71
N LEU A 678 -13.18 -8.29 1.18
CA LEU A 678 -13.86 -7.21 0.47
C LEU A 678 -12.84 -6.17 0.00
N SER A 679 -13.10 -5.57 -1.16
CA SER A 679 -12.40 -4.36 -1.59
C SER A 679 -12.92 -3.12 -0.82
N TYR A 680 -12.11 -2.06 -0.79
CA TYR A 680 -12.56 -0.78 -0.22
C TYR A 680 -13.81 -0.24 -0.95
N GLN A 681 -13.95 -0.48 -2.25
CA GLN A 681 -15.10 -0.06 -3.04
C GLN A 681 -16.37 -0.80 -2.63
N GLU A 682 -16.29 -2.10 -2.37
CA GLU A 682 -17.42 -2.90 -1.88
C GLU A 682 -17.86 -2.48 -0.48
N ILE A 683 -16.92 -2.12 0.40
CA ILE A 683 -17.23 -1.62 1.75
C ILE A 683 -17.92 -0.25 1.67
N LEU A 684 -17.42 0.65 0.83
CA LEU A 684 -17.95 2.01 0.69
C LEU A 684 -19.25 2.07 -0.11
N GLY A 685 -19.43 1.16 -1.07
CA GLY A 685 -20.54 1.16 -2.01
C GLY A 685 -20.42 2.21 -3.11
N ASP A 686 -20.98 1.88 -4.29
CA ASP A 686 -20.82 2.66 -5.52
C ASP A 686 -21.22 4.13 -5.37
N ALA A 687 -22.34 4.41 -4.69
CA ALA A 687 -22.86 5.76 -4.55
C ALA A 687 -21.96 6.69 -3.71
N PHE A 688 -21.21 6.14 -2.76
CA PHE A 688 -20.23 6.89 -1.97
C PHE A 688 -18.92 7.05 -2.74
N VAL A 689 -18.44 5.98 -3.39
CA VAL A 689 -17.23 6.00 -4.23
C VAL A 689 -17.36 7.01 -5.35
N GLN A 690 -18.49 7.04 -6.08
CA GLN A 690 -18.73 8.00 -7.16
C GLN A 690 -18.71 9.46 -6.67
N LEU A 691 -19.27 9.73 -5.48
CA LEU A 691 -19.19 11.05 -4.87
C LEU A 691 -17.75 11.41 -4.53
N ALA A 692 -17.03 10.50 -3.86
CA ALA A 692 -15.64 10.70 -3.51
C ALA A 692 -14.77 10.95 -4.76
N GLU A 693 -14.94 10.16 -5.81
CA GLU A 693 -14.24 10.34 -7.09
C GLU A 693 -14.53 11.69 -7.73
N SER A 694 -15.80 12.09 -7.82
CA SER A 694 -16.20 13.41 -8.33
C SER A 694 -15.50 14.54 -7.56
N VAL A 695 -15.43 14.45 -6.24
CA VAL A 695 -14.80 15.47 -5.39
C VAL A 695 -13.27 15.46 -5.50
N PHE A 696 -12.63 14.31 -5.39
CA PHE A 696 -11.17 14.18 -5.35
C PHE A 696 -10.51 14.28 -6.72
N ASN A 697 -11.25 14.13 -7.82
CA ASN A 697 -10.76 14.52 -9.15
C ASN A 697 -10.45 16.03 -9.23
N CYS A 698 -11.08 16.82 -8.37
CA CYS A 698 -11.02 18.27 -8.39
C CYS A 698 -10.33 18.88 -7.16
N THR A 699 -10.47 18.24 -5.99
CA THR A 699 -9.89 18.71 -4.72
C THR A 699 -8.66 17.85 -4.36
N PRO A 700 -7.44 18.41 -4.38
CA PRO A 700 -6.23 17.66 -4.03
C PRO A 700 -6.25 17.22 -2.56
N ALA A 701 -6.00 15.93 -2.31
CA ALA A 701 -5.91 15.39 -0.95
C ALA A 701 -4.53 15.63 -0.29
N GLY A 702 -4.01 16.85 -0.36
CA GLY A 702 -2.69 17.22 0.19
C GLY A 702 -1.53 16.46 -0.46
N LYS A 703 -0.63 15.88 0.36
CA LYS A 703 0.56 15.13 -0.10
C LYS A 703 0.29 13.67 -0.46
N VAL A 704 -0.93 13.19 -0.26
CA VAL A 704 -1.31 11.81 -0.57
C VAL A 704 -1.39 11.64 -2.07
N LYS A 705 -0.38 10.98 -2.65
CA LYS A 705 -0.38 10.60 -4.06
C LYS A 705 -1.19 9.32 -4.21
N PHE A 706 -2.37 9.43 -4.81
CA PHE A 706 -3.13 8.26 -5.23
C PHE A 706 -2.28 7.42 -6.18
N SER A 707 -2.21 6.12 -5.91
CA SER A 707 -1.57 5.16 -6.78
C SER A 707 -2.42 5.06 -8.05
N VAL A 708 -1.81 5.34 -9.20
CA VAL A 708 -2.41 5.12 -10.54
C VAL A 708 -1.91 3.80 -11.09
#